data_AF-A0A8K0L269-F1
#
_entry.id   AF-A0A8K0L269-F1
#
_cell.length_a   1.000
_cell.length_b   1.000
_cell.length_c   1.000
_cell.angle_alpha   90.00
_cell.angle_beta   90.00
_cell.angle_gamma   90.00
#
_symmetry.space_group_name_H-M   'P 1'
#
loop_
_entity.id
_entity.type
_entity.pdbx_description
1 polymer ?
#
loop_
_entity_poly.entity_id
_entity_poly.type
_entity_poly.pdbx_seq_one_letter_code
_entity_poly.pdbx_strand_id
1 'polypeptide(L)'
;MERALSALKRSTHPKDKVAIDTTQKDRRIPTGSTTSTEASRDSFNLNGIDTPTSKTASPIRASFDRSHIKHEHTRHSASPIRAIKDVFHRRSSSSSDDRPLNRDGEPLSKNQQRKHARDQSREVHRKSAETREGADRQRKEEAEKRAAESETEEQKSKYGYLPINNYAGKTTGERRVAIQELSASDAGRVVVFRARVQNIRKISQKLTFVHLRQQATTIQGVLQEHGSVSRHMIYWAQHLHSETVVKVKGVVQEPKAEQGEVLGATIKNVEIFIHEIFVEGKPTEPLPFTIPEAEVSKTDAEQSDRIRLSGRARQANRVIDLRTTTAHSIFRVQSAVSTLFRGALLKQNFIEIHTPKLQGGASEGGASVFKLQYFGRPAALAQSPQLPKQMTISADFGRVFEIGAVFRAENSNTHRHLTEYTGLDLEMAIDEHYHEIIRVLDNVFKTIFEGIYVKCRDEIEIVKKHYPHEDLVWADETPIIKFSDGIKMLNESGWRNEKGEELPEDEDLGTRDEIELGRLVKERYHTDYYILDKFPVGARPFYAMPDPEDSRFTNSFDIFCRGQEILSGGQRIHDASMLKKNLERLHIDISSMEDYLSAFEWGMPPHGGGGIGLERLLMLMLNLGDIRNASMFPRDPKSFPAKPAVPQLRHPEASTLHPPWEGRDRAAAHLDLQPIEKLIANYGDASNTSWLEPRTEIWRAEDTGAAIGFVPQGDYAITVGDPLCHPEHFPKTIATYLRYIRKDRNLKPLWVLCGQLTEEILATKHNWRTFSVAAEQRLDPTHNPAQHDNDIQRKIRHASKQGIHIIDYPLGKAPPPEIRAKVDARVQDWIKNRKGKQVHLTEIRPWQDIAHRSYHLAFGPDGTLHALVVMAQLSPLRGWQVKYPLDFPSAPSGTIESAVMHALKFAGDAGVTSVTFGGGATSKLIPGHNLKGPRVRVLSKAYSAIAAELKLTRKTEFREKLGAQEDPIFVAYPPHGMGPGGVRAILTFFGDEE
;
A
#
# COMPACT_ATOMS: atom_id res chain seq x y z
N MET A 1 -0.76 27.49 -50.36
CA MET A 1 -1.92 27.09 -49.52
C MET A 1 -2.96 28.21 -49.61
N GLU A 2 -3.38 28.48 -50.84
CA GLU A 2 -4.60 29.21 -51.16
C GLU A 2 -5.80 28.32 -50.82
N ARG A 3 -6.91 28.95 -50.41
CA ARG A 3 -8.18 28.38 -49.94
C ARG A 3 -8.21 27.91 -48.49
N ALA A 4 -8.45 28.86 -47.59
CA ALA A 4 -9.60 28.80 -46.67
C ALA A 4 -9.66 30.05 -45.77
N LEU A 5 -9.86 31.22 -46.37
CA LEU A 5 -10.27 32.44 -45.66
C LEU A 5 -11.04 33.32 -46.64
N SER A 6 -12.36 33.18 -46.67
CA SER A 6 -13.26 34.14 -47.34
C SER A 6 -14.48 34.43 -46.45
N ALA A 7 -14.43 35.62 -45.85
CA ALA A 7 -15.51 36.58 -45.59
C ALA A 7 -16.80 36.07 -44.89
N LEU A 8 -17.06 36.47 -43.64
CA LEU A 8 -17.63 37.77 -43.27
C LEU A 8 -18.76 38.26 -44.19
N LYS A 9 -20.01 38.18 -43.69
CA LYS A 9 -21.09 39.10 -44.07
C LYS A 9 -21.73 39.69 -42.80
N ARG A 10 -21.90 41.02 -42.86
CA ARG A 10 -22.45 41.93 -41.85
C ARG A 10 -23.98 42.08 -41.95
N SER A 11 -24.55 42.56 -40.83
CA SER A 11 -25.73 43.43 -40.67
C SER A 11 -27.11 42.75 -40.77
N THR A 12 -28.13 43.05 -39.97
CA THR A 12 -28.58 44.32 -39.33
C THR A 12 -29.49 44.05 -38.10
N HIS A 13 -29.46 44.95 -37.12
CA HIS A 13 -30.49 45.19 -36.07
C HIS A 13 -31.76 45.89 -36.67
N PRO A 14 -32.97 45.97 -36.04
CA PRO A 14 -33.17 46.59 -34.70
C PRO A 14 -34.38 46.18 -33.79
N LYS A 15 -34.23 46.53 -32.50
CA LYS A 15 -35.15 47.13 -31.48
C LYS A 15 -36.68 46.93 -31.51
N ASP A 16 -37.26 46.55 -30.35
CA ASP A 16 -38.21 47.34 -29.51
C ASP A 16 -38.69 46.49 -28.28
N LYS A 17 -38.51 46.91 -27.01
CA LYS A 17 -39.47 47.64 -26.10
C LYS A 17 -40.72 46.77 -25.73
N VAL A 18 -41.17 46.50 -24.49
CA VAL A 18 -41.41 47.30 -23.26
C VAL A 18 -41.73 46.37 -22.03
N ALA A 19 -41.36 46.87 -20.82
CA ALA A 19 -41.89 46.77 -19.43
C ALA A 19 -42.99 45.74 -19.02
N ILE A 20 -42.86 44.98 -17.92
CA ILE A 20 -43.07 45.28 -16.47
C ILE A 20 -44.54 45.58 -16.08
N ASP A 21 -45.21 44.61 -15.41
CA ASP A 21 -45.66 44.65 -14.01
C ASP A 21 -47.11 44.20 -13.67
N THR A 22 -47.19 43.54 -12.51
CA THR A 22 -48.28 43.48 -11.50
C THR A 22 -49.77 43.48 -11.90
N THR A 23 -50.54 42.51 -11.38
CA THR A 23 -51.47 42.68 -10.23
C THR A 23 -52.54 41.56 -10.11
N GLN A 24 -52.71 41.12 -8.85
CA GLN A 24 -53.92 40.66 -8.13
C GLN A 24 -55.22 40.31 -8.88
N LYS A 25 -55.87 39.19 -8.49
CA LYS A 25 -57.14 39.20 -7.69
C LYS A 25 -57.79 37.81 -7.58
N ASP A 26 -57.76 37.29 -6.36
CA ASP A 26 -58.90 36.92 -5.51
C ASP A 26 -60.24 36.43 -6.12
N ARG A 27 -60.69 35.27 -5.57
CA ARG A 27 -62.06 34.93 -5.10
C ARG A 27 -63.10 34.56 -6.18
N ARG A 28 -64.01 33.57 -5.97
CA ARG A 28 -64.82 33.30 -4.76
C ARG A 28 -65.80 32.09 -4.98
N ILE A 29 -66.35 31.58 -3.85
CA ILE A 29 -67.75 31.07 -3.58
C ILE A 29 -67.98 29.52 -3.61
N PRO A 30 -68.79 28.90 -2.69
CA PRO A 30 -69.03 29.18 -1.25
C PRO A 30 -69.54 27.97 -0.33
N THR A 31 -69.77 28.30 0.95
CA THR A 31 -70.83 27.86 1.92
C THR A 31 -70.82 26.54 2.72
N GLY A 32 -70.97 26.70 4.06
CA GLY A 32 -71.56 25.78 5.07
C GLY A 32 -70.80 25.78 6.42
N SER A 33 -71.03 26.70 7.38
CA SER A 33 -71.86 26.58 8.63
C SER A 33 -71.45 25.40 9.56
N THR A 34 -71.27 25.45 10.90
CA THR A 34 -71.57 26.40 11.99
C THR A 34 -70.99 25.83 13.32
N THR A 35 -70.30 26.67 14.12
CA THR A 35 -70.32 26.88 15.61
C THR A 35 -70.41 25.75 16.67
N SER A 36 -69.66 26.01 17.78
CA SER A 36 -69.92 25.72 19.23
C SER A 36 -69.81 24.25 19.72
N THR A 37 -69.38 23.86 20.93
CA THR A 37 -69.21 24.51 22.26
C THR A 37 -68.44 23.57 23.21
N GLU A 38 -67.99 24.10 24.34
CA GLU A 38 -67.28 23.45 25.45
C GLU A 38 -68.10 22.46 26.32
N ALA A 39 -67.33 21.56 26.96
CA ALA A 39 -67.38 21.14 28.39
C ALA A 39 -68.42 20.14 28.96
N SER A 40 -67.89 19.40 29.95
CA SER A 40 -68.50 18.71 31.11
C SER A 40 -68.83 17.20 30.94
N ARG A 41 -68.10 16.32 31.65
CA ARG A 41 -68.37 15.71 32.98
C ARG A 41 -69.27 14.46 32.89
N ASP A 42 -68.75 13.28 33.19
CA ASP A 42 -68.92 12.65 34.51
C ASP A 42 -68.52 11.17 34.50
N SER A 43 -67.90 10.80 35.61
CA SER A 43 -67.57 9.46 36.08
C SER A 43 -68.81 8.60 36.32
N PHE A 44 -68.73 7.30 35.99
CA PHE A 44 -69.43 6.27 36.75
C PHE A 44 -68.50 5.08 37.04
N ASN A 45 -68.59 4.66 38.29
CA ASN A 45 -67.74 3.76 39.05
C ASN A 45 -68.65 2.59 39.49
N LEU A 46 -68.10 1.38 39.65
CA LEU A 46 -68.34 0.42 40.76
C LEU A 46 -68.42 -1.09 40.39
N ASN A 47 -67.78 -1.84 41.29
CA ASN A 47 -67.93 -3.25 41.67
C ASN A 47 -67.21 -4.31 40.81
N GLY A 48 -66.39 -5.22 41.34
CA GLY A 48 -66.01 -5.56 42.71
C GLY A 48 -65.60 -7.04 42.82
N ILE A 49 -64.78 -7.35 43.83
CA ILE A 49 -64.73 -8.61 44.61
C ILE A 49 -63.74 -9.73 44.18
N ASP A 50 -62.77 -9.93 45.09
CA ASP A 50 -62.11 -11.14 45.65
C ASP A 50 -61.36 -12.18 44.81
N THR A 51 -60.01 -12.10 44.91
CA THR A 51 -59.03 -13.03 45.55
C THR A 51 -59.35 -14.54 45.73
N PRO A 52 -58.37 -15.48 45.89
CA PRO A 52 -57.07 -15.24 46.54
C PRO A 52 -55.81 -16.07 46.15
N THR A 53 -54.66 -15.52 46.58
CA THR A 53 -53.49 -16.17 47.26
C THR A 53 -52.57 -17.14 46.49
N SER A 54 -51.27 -16.81 46.32
CA SER A 54 -50.11 -16.90 47.25
C SER A 54 -49.32 -18.21 47.05
N LYS A 55 -47.99 -18.34 47.07
CA LYS A 55 -46.84 -17.65 47.71
C LYS A 55 -45.61 -17.88 46.81
N THR A 56 -44.77 -16.91 46.42
CA THR A 56 -43.77 -16.12 47.17
C THR A 56 -42.75 -16.95 47.97
N ALA A 57 -41.47 -16.81 47.61
CA ALA A 57 -40.41 -16.40 48.54
C ALA A 57 -39.16 -15.92 47.78
N SER A 58 -39.09 -14.60 47.59
CA SER A 58 -37.87 -13.77 47.58
C SER A 58 -37.30 -13.74 49.04
N PRO A 59 -36.20 -13.03 49.44
CA PRO A 59 -35.70 -11.81 48.81
C PRO A 59 -34.21 -11.43 48.92
N ILE A 60 -34.01 -10.28 48.28
CA ILE A 60 -32.89 -9.33 48.12
C ILE A 60 -32.36 -8.77 49.46
N ARG A 61 -31.09 -8.34 49.42
CA ARG A 61 -30.41 -7.20 50.11
C ARG A 61 -29.28 -7.66 51.04
N ALA A 62 -28.19 -6.94 51.27
CA ALA A 62 -27.48 -5.82 50.66
C ALA A 62 -26.30 -5.53 51.62
N SER A 63 -25.19 -5.04 51.07
CA SER A 63 -24.30 -4.03 51.67
C SER A 63 -23.30 -4.37 52.81
N PHE A 64 -22.15 -3.67 52.70
CA PHE A 64 -21.05 -3.40 53.65
C PHE A 64 -20.11 -4.55 54.04
N ASP A 65 -18.84 -4.35 54.38
CA ASP A 65 -17.76 -3.38 54.10
C ASP A 65 -16.52 -3.97 54.83
N ARG A 66 -15.33 -3.60 54.37
CA ARG A 66 -14.04 -3.56 55.10
C ARG A 66 -13.46 -4.80 55.83
N SER A 67 -12.30 -5.17 55.30
CA SER A 67 -10.98 -5.03 55.96
C SER A 67 -10.27 -6.25 56.58
N HIS A 68 -9.06 -6.44 56.06
CA HIS A 68 -7.76 -6.71 56.70
C HIS A 68 -7.48 -8.00 57.50
N ILE A 69 -6.59 -8.83 56.92
CA ILE A 69 -5.18 -9.10 57.33
C ILE A 69 -5.08 -10.14 58.46
N LYS A 70 -4.44 -11.31 58.17
CA LYS A 70 -3.13 -11.73 58.72
C LYS A 70 -2.70 -13.14 58.31
N HIS A 71 -1.48 -13.17 57.77
CA HIS A 71 -0.37 -14.13 57.95
C HIS A 71 -0.60 -15.63 57.62
N GLU A 72 0.34 -16.41 57.07
CA GLU A 72 1.78 -16.23 56.91
C GLU A 72 2.36 -17.21 55.87
N HIS A 73 3.61 -16.93 55.51
CA HIS A 73 4.51 -17.55 54.53
C HIS A 73 4.65 -19.08 54.52
N THR A 74 4.97 -19.65 53.35
CA THR A 74 6.27 -20.32 53.12
C THR A 74 6.64 -20.48 51.63
N ARG A 75 7.95 -20.54 51.37
CA ARG A 75 8.65 -20.47 50.08
C ARG A 75 8.91 -21.86 49.44
N HIS A 76 9.27 -21.84 48.14
CA HIS A 76 10.06 -22.85 47.37
C HIS A 76 9.37 -24.23 47.16
N SER A 77 9.52 -25.02 46.08
CA SER A 77 10.44 -25.13 44.93
C SER A 77 9.94 -26.23 43.96
N ALA A 78 10.27 -26.09 42.67
CA ALA A 78 10.61 -27.14 41.67
C ALA A 78 9.74 -28.41 41.41
N SER A 79 9.38 -28.58 40.12
CA SER A 79 8.99 -29.80 39.34
C SER A 79 9.81 -31.08 39.65
N PRO A 80 9.45 -32.35 39.26
CA PRO A 80 8.86 -32.79 37.96
C PRO A 80 8.05 -34.15 37.85
N ILE A 81 7.32 -34.31 36.72
CA ILE A 81 7.06 -35.48 35.80
C ILE A 81 7.10 -36.98 36.28
N ARG A 82 6.12 -37.78 35.74
CA ARG A 82 5.94 -39.27 35.54
C ARG A 82 5.23 -40.05 36.67
N ALA A 83 4.36 -41.07 36.48
CA ALA A 83 3.77 -41.78 35.34
C ALA A 83 2.70 -42.80 35.84
N ILE A 84 2.03 -43.47 34.89
CA ILE A 84 1.27 -44.76 34.91
C ILE A 84 -0.27 -44.60 34.91
N LYS A 85 -0.99 -44.79 33.79
CA LYS A 85 -1.36 -45.98 32.98
C LYS A 85 -2.57 -46.75 33.55
N ASP A 86 -3.44 -47.14 32.61
CA ASP A 86 -4.53 -48.14 32.71
C ASP A 86 -5.94 -47.65 33.07
N VAL A 87 -6.72 -47.28 32.04
CA VAL A 87 -8.09 -47.85 31.90
C VAL A 87 -8.44 -48.02 30.42
N PHE A 88 -9.02 -49.20 30.12
CA PHE A 88 -9.80 -49.60 28.95
C PHE A 88 -9.09 -50.29 27.77
N HIS A 89 -9.14 -51.63 27.87
CA HIS A 89 -9.06 -52.57 26.77
C HIS A 89 -10.46 -52.95 26.23
N ARG A 90 -10.46 -53.34 24.95
CA ARG A 90 -11.42 -54.12 24.13
C ARG A 90 -12.47 -53.35 23.31
N ARG A 91 -12.13 -53.14 22.03
CA ARG A 91 -12.89 -53.67 20.89
C ARG A 91 -11.99 -53.92 19.66
N SER A 92 -12.10 -55.14 19.16
CA SER A 92 -11.76 -55.74 17.86
C SER A 92 -10.81 -55.01 16.89
N SER A 93 -9.79 -55.77 16.49
CA SER A 93 -8.83 -55.58 15.40
C SER A 93 -9.45 -55.36 14.01
N SER A 94 -9.04 -54.29 13.35
CA SER A 94 -8.73 -54.31 11.91
C SER A 94 -7.41 -53.58 11.69
N SER A 95 -6.46 -54.26 11.06
CA SER A 95 -5.11 -53.79 10.81
C SER A 95 -5.07 -52.82 9.60
N SER A 96 -4.50 -51.63 9.79
CA SER A 96 -3.63 -50.91 8.83
C SER A 96 -3.33 -49.51 9.40
N ASP A 97 -2.16 -49.34 10.01
CA ASP A 97 -1.63 -48.04 10.42
C ASP A 97 -0.81 -47.49 9.23
N ASP A 98 -1.51 -47.13 8.14
CA ASP A 98 -0.90 -46.53 6.95
C ASP A 98 -0.71 -45.02 7.19
N ARG A 99 0.32 -44.69 7.97
CA ARG A 99 0.77 -43.29 8.11
C ARG A 99 1.74 -43.00 6.96
N PRO A 100 1.47 -41.99 6.12
CA PRO A 100 2.38 -41.67 5.03
C PRO A 100 3.76 -41.32 5.59
N LEU A 101 4.78 -41.98 5.05
CA LEU A 101 6.17 -41.88 5.47
C LEU A 101 6.88 -40.82 4.62
N ASN A 102 7.89 -40.17 5.19
CA ASN A 102 8.81 -39.35 4.41
C ASN A 102 9.77 -40.23 3.57
N ARG A 103 10.63 -39.59 2.77
CA ARG A 103 11.60 -40.28 1.89
C ARG A 103 12.61 -41.16 2.64
N ASP A 104 12.71 -40.99 3.96
CA ASP A 104 13.62 -41.69 4.86
C ASP A 104 12.88 -42.74 5.74
N GLY A 105 11.60 -43.00 5.49
CA GLY A 105 10.82 -44.05 6.19
C GLY A 105 10.26 -43.66 7.56
N GLU A 106 10.28 -42.38 7.93
CA GLU A 106 9.74 -41.88 9.20
C GLU A 106 8.31 -41.28 9.08
N PRO A 107 7.49 -41.31 10.14
CA PRO A 107 6.13 -40.74 10.11
C PRO A 107 6.14 -39.22 9.91
N LEU A 108 5.35 -38.71 8.96
CA LEU A 108 5.23 -37.27 8.70
C LEU A 108 4.81 -36.47 9.94
N SER A 109 5.40 -35.29 10.16
CA SER A 109 5.00 -34.35 11.22
C SER A 109 3.57 -33.81 11.02
N LYS A 110 2.89 -33.33 12.08
CA LYS A 110 1.51 -32.79 11.99
C LYS A 110 1.30 -31.73 10.91
N ASN A 111 2.30 -30.88 10.64
CA ASN A 111 2.23 -29.88 9.56
C ASN A 111 2.42 -30.50 8.18
N GLN A 112 3.29 -31.51 8.05
CA GLN A 112 3.45 -32.27 6.81
C GLN A 112 2.22 -33.13 6.50
N GLN A 113 1.57 -33.71 7.52
CA GLN A 113 0.29 -34.42 7.38
C GLN A 113 -0.82 -33.50 6.87
N ARG A 114 -0.93 -32.28 7.42
CA ARG A 114 -1.90 -31.28 6.92
C ARG A 114 -1.62 -30.86 5.48
N LYS A 115 -0.36 -30.70 5.10
CA LYS A 115 0.04 -30.38 3.72
C LYS A 115 -0.28 -31.55 2.77
N HIS A 116 0.09 -32.77 3.15
CA HIS A 116 -0.16 -33.98 2.37
C HIS A 116 -1.67 -34.27 2.21
N ALA A 117 -2.46 -34.09 3.27
CA ALA A 117 -3.92 -34.21 3.20
C ALA A 117 -4.53 -33.14 2.29
N ARG A 118 -4.00 -31.90 2.32
CA ARG A 118 -4.45 -30.83 1.40
C ARG A 118 -4.08 -31.13 -0.05
N ASP A 119 -2.90 -31.68 -0.29
CA ASP A 119 -2.43 -32.03 -1.63
C ASP A 119 -3.17 -33.26 -2.18
N GLN A 120 -3.46 -34.27 -1.34
CA GLN A 120 -4.34 -35.39 -1.70
C GLN A 120 -5.78 -34.96 -1.96
N SER A 121 -6.34 -34.06 -1.13
CA SER A 121 -7.67 -33.49 -1.36
C SER A 121 -7.73 -32.72 -2.68
N ARG A 122 -6.69 -31.93 -3.00
CA ARG A 122 -6.55 -31.24 -4.30
C ARG A 122 -6.46 -32.22 -5.47
N GLU A 123 -5.71 -33.31 -5.32
CA GLU A 123 -5.55 -34.32 -6.36
C GLU A 123 -6.84 -35.10 -6.63
N VAL A 124 -7.56 -35.48 -5.56
CA VAL A 124 -8.89 -36.10 -5.67
C VAL A 124 -9.88 -35.13 -6.29
N HIS A 125 -9.85 -33.85 -5.92
CA HIS A 125 -10.72 -32.84 -6.48
C HIS A 125 -10.41 -32.58 -7.97
N ARG A 126 -9.13 -32.58 -8.35
CA ARG A 126 -8.66 -32.48 -9.74
C ARG A 126 -9.14 -33.66 -10.58
N LYS A 127 -8.90 -34.90 -10.14
CA LYS A 127 -9.36 -36.11 -10.86
C LYS A 127 -10.88 -36.16 -10.97
N SER A 128 -11.59 -35.77 -9.91
CA SER A 128 -13.06 -35.66 -9.94
C SER A 128 -13.54 -34.57 -10.91
N ALA A 129 -12.84 -33.42 -10.98
CA ALA A 129 -13.13 -32.36 -11.93
C ALA A 129 -12.89 -32.82 -13.38
N GLU A 130 -11.73 -33.43 -13.67
CA GLU A 130 -11.39 -33.99 -14.99
C GLU A 130 -12.42 -35.05 -15.44
N THR A 131 -12.88 -35.91 -14.52
CA THR A 131 -13.90 -36.93 -14.82
C THR A 131 -15.26 -36.29 -15.11
N ARG A 132 -15.65 -35.26 -14.36
CA ARG A 132 -16.90 -34.50 -14.59
C ARG A 132 -16.85 -33.73 -15.90
N GLU A 133 -15.72 -33.08 -16.21
CA GLU A 133 -15.49 -32.40 -17.49
C GLU A 133 -15.57 -33.35 -18.68
N GLY A 134 -14.97 -34.55 -18.56
CA GLY A 134 -15.07 -35.58 -19.59
C GLY A 134 -16.51 -36.04 -19.83
N ALA A 135 -17.28 -36.28 -18.77
CA ALA A 135 -18.69 -36.68 -18.85
C ALA A 135 -19.60 -35.55 -19.39
N ASP A 136 -19.31 -34.29 -19.05
CA ASP A 136 -20.02 -33.13 -19.58
C ASP A 136 -19.69 -32.90 -21.06
N ARG A 137 -18.44 -33.16 -21.48
CA ARG A 137 -18.04 -33.10 -22.89
C ARG A 137 -18.77 -34.13 -23.74
N GLN A 138 -18.84 -35.38 -23.28
CA GLN A 138 -19.61 -36.44 -23.97
C GLN A 138 -21.09 -36.07 -24.08
N ARG A 139 -21.72 -35.60 -22.99
CA ARG A 139 -23.12 -35.16 -23.01
C ARG A 139 -23.36 -34.00 -23.96
N LYS A 140 -22.41 -33.08 -24.07
CA LYS A 140 -22.47 -31.96 -25.01
C LYS A 140 -22.38 -32.43 -26.45
N GLU A 141 -21.41 -33.30 -26.77
CA GLU A 141 -21.24 -33.89 -28.11
C GLU A 141 -22.51 -34.67 -28.54
N GLU A 142 -23.09 -35.46 -27.64
CA GLU A 142 -24.36 -36.17 -27.89
C GLU A 142 -25.54 -35.22 -28.12
N ALA A 143 -25.65 -34.16 -27.31
CA ALA A 143 -26.71 -33.16 -27.44
C ALA A 143 -26.58 -32.35 -28.74
N GLU A 144 -25.37 -31.99 -29.16
CA GLU A 144 -25.07 -31.31 -30.43
C GLU A 144 -25.38 -32.21 -31.62
N LYS A 145 -25.00 -33.49 -31.57
CA LYS A 145 -25.33 -34.46 -32.62
C LYS A 145 -26.85 -34.64 -32.77
N ARG A 146 -27.56 -34.78 -31.65
CA ARG A 146 -29.03 -34.90 -31.64
C ARG A 146 -29.71 -33.65 -32.17
N ALA A 147 -29.17 -32.47 -31.87
CA ALA A 147 -29.64 -31.20 -32.43
C ALA A 147 -29.44 -31.12 -33.94
N ALA A 148 -28.26 -31.49 -34.44
CA ALA A 148 -27.96 -31.49 -35.86
C ALA A 148 -28.93 -32.37 -36.67
N GLU A 149 -29.42 -33.46 -36.07
CA GLU A 149 -30.39 -34.39 -36.68
C GLU A 149 -31.86 -33.93 -36.55
N SER A 150 -32.22 -33.11 -35.55
CA SER A 150 -33.62 -32.83 -35.19
C SER A 150 -34.08 -31.38 -35.28
N GLU A 151 -33.16 -30.40 -35.28
CA GLU A 151 -33.52 -28.98 -35.34
C GLU A 151 -33.67 -28.47 -36.78
N THR A 152 -34.74 -27.72 -37.00
CA THR A 152 -34.96 -26.94 -38.22
C THR A 152 -34.01 -25.75 -38.31
N GLU A 153 -33.78 -25.23 -39.51
CA GLU A 153 -32.95 -24.02 -39.72
C GLU A 153 -33.52 -22.79 -38.99
N GLU A 154 -34.86 -22.69 -38.89
CA GLU A 154 -35.50 -21.64 -38.11
C GLU A 154 -35.12 -21.73 -36.63
N GLN A 155 -35.14 -22.92 -36.02
CA GLN A 155 -34.76 -23.13 -34.62
C GLN A 155 -33.28 -22.79 -34.36
N LYS A 156 -32.38 -23.22 -35.26
CA LYS A 156 -30.95 -22.88 -35.19
C LYS A 156 -30.70 -21.38 -35.25
N SER A 157 -31.53 -20.65 -35.99
CA SER A 157 -31.39 -19.19 -36.13
C SER A 157 -31.73 -18.38 -34.87
N LYS A 158 -32.30 -19.00 -33.82
CA LYS A 158 -32.77 -18.28 -32.61
C LYS A 158 -31.74 -18.14 -31.50
N TYR A 159 -30.62 -18.85 -31.58
CA TYR A 159 -29.59 -18.83 -30.54
C TYR A 159 -28.19 -19.06 -31.09
N GLY A 160 -27.18 -18.92 -30.22
CA GLY A 160 -25.79 -19.18 -30.57
C GLY A 160 -24.89 -17.99 -30.29
N TYR A 161 -23.81 -17.87 -31.06
CA TYR A 161 -22.77 -16.87 -30.85
C TYR A 161 -22.82 -15.84 -31.97
N LEU A 162 -22.94 -14.57 -31.62
CA LEU A 162 -22.73 -13.51 -32.59
C LEU A 162 -21.24 -13.40 -32.91
N PRO A 163 -20.88 -13.06 -34.16
CA PRO A 163 -19.49 -12.79 -34.51
C PRO A 163 -18.95 -11.63 -33.68
N ILE A 164 -17.62 -11.58 -33.55
CA ILE A 164 -16.95 -10.45 -32.88
C ILE A 164 -17.44 -9.16 -33.51
N ASN A 165 -17.99 -8.29 -32.68
CA ASN A 165 -18.53 -7.04 -33.14
C ASN A 165 -17.39 -6.06 -33.47
N ASN A 166 -17.00 -6.03 -34.75
CA ASN A 166 -15.94 -5.17 -35.27
C ASN A 166 -16.46 -3.85 -35.85
N TYR A 167 -17.78 -3.58 -35.79
CA TYR A 167 -18.48 -2.37 -36.27
C TYR A 167 -18.07 -1.79 -37.63
N ALA A 168 -17.34 -2.53 -38.47
CA ALA A 168 -16.90 -2.09 -39.80
C ALA A 168 -17.95 -2.34 -40.90
N GLY A 169 -19.21 -2.61 -40.53
CA GLY A 169 -20.29 -3.05 -41.42
C GLY A 169 -21.56 -2.20 -41.38
N LYS A 170 -22.66 -2.75 -41.92
CA LYS A 170 -23.97 -2.09 -42.10
C LYS A 170 -24.71 -1.94 -40.76
N THR A 171 -25.21 -0.74 -40.45
CA THR A 171 -26.06 -0.49 -39.27
C THR A 171 -27.37 -1.28 -39.37
N THR A 172 -27.78 -2.01 -38.32
CA THR A 172 -28.98 -2.85 -38.36
C THR A 172 -30.29 -2.09 -38.08
N GLY A 173 -30.23 -0.90 -37.49
CA GLY A 173 -31.42 -0.12 -37.11
C GLY A 173 -32.29 -0.77 -36.01
N GLU A 174 -31.88 -1.91 -35.46
CA GLU A 174 -32.63 -2.65 -34.43
C GLU A 174 -32.67 -1.85 -33.12
N ARG A 175 -33.85 -1.33 -32.77
CA ARG A 175 -34.05 -0.59 -31.51
C ARG A 175 -33.85 -1.53 -30.32
N ARG A 176 -32.91 -1.18 -29.45
CA ARG A 176 -32.69 -1.86 -28.17
C ARG A 176 -33.26 -1.02 -27.03
N VAL A 177 -34.02 -1.63 -26.14
CA VAL A 177 -34.59 -0.97 -24.95
C VAL A 177 -33.70 -1.20 -23.73
N ALA A 178 -33.72 -0.29 -22.76
CA ALA A 178 -33.12 -0.53 -21.46
C ALA A 178 -34.10 -1.32 -20.59
N ILE A 179 -33.65 -2.36 -19.90
CA ILE A 179 -34.58 -3.20 -19.10
C ILE A 179 -35.24 -2.39 -17.97
N GLN A 180 -34.56 -1.37 -17.46
CA GLN A 180 -35.08 -0.47 -16.41
C GLN A 180 -36.33 0.32 -16.85
N GLU A 181 -36.57 0.46 -18.15
CA GLU A 181 -37.75 1.16 -18.69
C GLU A 181 -38.97 0.23 -18.80
N LEU A 182 -38.80 -1.07 -18.57
CA LEU A 182 -39.87 -2.05 -18.71
C LEU A 182 -40.77 -2.07 -17.48
N SER A 183 -42.07 -2.11 -17.72
CA SER A 183 -43.10 -2.16 -16.68
C SER A 183 -44.29 -3.01 -17.12
N ALA A 184 -45.29 -3.13 -16.24
CA ALA A 184 -46.53 -3.86 -16.54
C ALA A 184 -47.26 -3.33 -17.79
N SER A 185 -47.15 -2.03 -18.11
CA SER A 185 -47.78 -1.47 -19.32
C SER A 185 -47.15 -1.95 -20.63
N ASP A 186 -45.97 -2.56 -20.58
CA ASP A 186 -45.31 -3.14 -21.76
C ASP A 186 -45.73 -4.59 -22.03
N ALA A 187 -46.63 -5.19 -21.23
CA ALA A 187 -47.08 -6.56 -21.43
C ALA A 187 -47.59 -6.81 -22.86
N GLY A 188 -47.17 -7.93 -23.45
CA GLY A 188 -47.44 -8.30 -24.85
C GLY A 188 -46.48 -7.68 -25.88
N ARG A 189 -45.64 -6.70 -25.50
CA ARG A 189 -44.69 -6.04 -26.40
C ARG A 189 -43.46 -6.92 -26.67
N VAL A 190 -43.06 -6.98 -27.94
CA VAL A 190 -41.75 -7.56 -28.33
C VAL A 190 -40.64 -6.56 -28.06
N VAL A 191 -39.63 -6.98 -27.31
CA VAL A 191 -38.48 -6.15 -26.95
C VAL A 191 -37.17 -6.84 -27.31
N VAL A 192 -36.17 -6.03 -27.65
CA VAL A 192 -34.78 -6.46 -27.85
C VAL A 192 -33.90 -5.68 -26.89
N PHE A 193 -33.02 -6.34 -26.17
CA PHE A 193 -32.09 -5.68 -25.26
C PHE A 193 -30.79 -6.48 -25.11
N ARG A 194 -29.77 -5.82 -24.54
CA ARG A 194 -28.51 -6.44 -24.15
C ARG A 194 -28.45 -6.53 -22.63
N ALA A 195 -28.11 -7.69 -22.11
CA ALA A 195 -27.98 -7.93 -20.68
C ALA A 195 -26.82 -8.89 -20.38
N ARG A 196 -26.42 -8.98 -19.11
CA ARG A 196 -25.58 -10.06 -18.60
C ARG A 196 -26.46 -11.17 -18.03
N VAL A 197 -26.05 -12.41 -18.24
CA VAL A 197 -26.60 -13.55 -17.51
C VAL A 197 -26.03 -13.52 -16.10
N GLN A 198 -26.83 -13.18 -15.10
CA GLN A 198 -26.39 -13.16 -13.70
C GLN A 198 -26.43 -14.55 -13.08
N ASN A 199 -27.49 -15.31 -13.37
CA ASN A 199 -27.67 -16.68 -12.90
C ASN A 199 -28.61 -17.43 -13.84
N ILE A 200 -28.51 -18.76 -13.88
CA ILE A 200 -29.42 -19.63 -14.63
C ILE A 200 -29.98 -20.69 -13.70
N ARG A 201 -31.30 -20.73 -13.58
CA ARG A 201 -32.02 -21.73 -12.80
C ARG A 201 -32.54 -22.82 -13.73
N LYS A 202 -31.87 -23.98 -13.71
CA LYS A 202 -32.24 -25.16 -14.50
C LYS A 202 -33.45 -25.84 -13.88
N ILE A 203 -34.58 -25.89 -14.59
CA ILE A 203 -35.82 -26.52 -14.09
C ILE A 203 -36.04 -27.88 -14.74
N SER A 204 -36.08 -27.93 -16.07
CA SER A 204 -36.23 -29.17 -16.83
C SER A 204 -35.57 -29.07 -18.20
N GLN A 205 -35.64 -30.12 -19.01
CA GLN A 205 -35.22 -30.07 -20.42
C GLN A 205 -36.11 -29.16 -21.30
N LYS A 206 -37.28 -28.73 -20.80
CA LYS A 206 -38.26 -27.92 -21.53
C LYS A 206 -38.42 -26.51 -20.97
N LEU A 207 -37.77 -26.19 -19.85
CA LEU A 207 -37.91 -24.91 -19.16
C LEU A 207 -36.64 -24.55 -18.39
N THR A 208 -36.17 -23.33 -18.56
CA THR A 208 -35.12 -22.74 -17.71
C THR A 208 -35.42 -21.27 -17.46
N PHE A 209 -35.05 -20.79 -16.28
CA PHE A 209 -35.09 -19.37 -15.96
C PHE A 209 -33.70 -18.77 -16.12
N VAL A 210 -33.60 -17.65 -16.82
CA VAL A 210 -32.37 -16.89 -17.04
C VAL A 210 -32.52 -15.56 -16.32
N HIS A 211 -31.72 -15.32 -15.29
CA HIS A 211 -31.72 -14.05 -14.58
C HIS A 211 -30.82 -13.07 -15.33
N LEU A 212 -31.41 -12.00 -15.86
CA LEU A 212 -30.77 -11.06 -16.76
C LEU A 212 -30.52 -9.74 -16.02
N ARG A 213 -29.29 -9.23 -16.09
CA ARG A 213 -28.88 -7.99 -15.41
C ARG A 213 -28.38 -6.95 -16.41
N GLN A 214 -28.81 -5.71 -16.23
CA GLN A 214 -28.25 -4.54 -16.88
C GLN A 214 -27.95 -3.50 -15.79
N GLN A 215 -26.66 -3.26 -15.52
CA GLN A 215 -26.20 -2.40 -14.43
C GLN A 215 -26.72 -2.88 -13.06
N ALA A 216 -27.49 -2.05 -12.35
CA ALA A 216 -28.12 -2.37 -11.06
C ALA A 216 -29.49 -3.05 -11.20
N THR A 217 -30.07 -3.06 -12.41
CA THR A 217 -31.41 -3.61 -12.66
C THR A 217 -31.30 -5.07 -13.09
N THR A 218 -32.21 -5.90 -12.59
CA THR A 218 -32.38 -7.30 -12.97
C THR A 218 -33.82 -7.62 -13.34
N ILE A 219 -33.99 -8.53 -14.29
CA ILE A 219 -35.28 -9.04 -14.76
C ILE A 219 -35.18 -10.55 -14.99
N GLN A 220 -36.27 -11.28 -14.77
CA GLN A 220 -36.34 -12.71 -15.09
C GLN A 220 -36.66 -12.93 -16.56
N GLY A 221 -35.91 -13.82 -17.19
CA GLY A 221 -36.21 -14.39 -18.49
C GLY A 221 -36.72 -15.82 -18.34
N VAL A 222 -37.80 -16.14 -19.03
CA VAL A 222 -38.39 -17.48 -19.14
C VAL A 222 -38.05 -18.03 -20.51
N LEU A 223 -37.30 -19.12 -20.55
CA LEU A 223 -37.00 -19.84 -21.78
C LEU A 223 -37.65 -21.22 -21.72
N GLN A 224 -38.74 -21.37 -22.47
CA GLN A 224 -39.58 -22.57 -22.51
C GLN A 224 -39.74 -23.08 -23.95
N GLU A 225 -39.84 -24.40 -24.11
CA GLU A 225 -40.11 -25.03 -25.41
C GLU A 225 -41.44 -24.53 -25.98
N HIS A 226 -41.38 -23.75 -27.07
CA HIS A 226 -42.54 -23.17 -27.74
C HIS A 226 -42.17 -22.73 -29.16
N GLY A 227 -42.92 -23.20 -30.17
CA GLY A 227 -42.70 -22.82 -31.57
C GLY A 227 -41.25 -23.04 -32.02
N SER A 228 -40.54 -21.94 -32.33
CA SER A 228 -39.15 -21.94 -32.77
C SER A 228 -38.11 -22.10 -31.64
N VAL A 229 -38.51 -22.15 -30.37
CA VAL A 229 -37.61 -22.41 -29.24
C VAL A 229 -37.51 -23.92 -29.02
N SER A 230 -36.36 -24.49 -29.39
CA SER A 230 -36.11 -25.94 -29.30
C SER A 230 -35.63 -26.39 -27.91
N ARG A 231 -35.67 -27.70 -27.65
CA ARG A 231 -35.05 -28.28 -26.43
C ARG A 231 -33.54 -28.07 -26.40
N HIS A 232 -32.89 -28.07 -27.56
CA HIS A 232 -31.45 -27.87 -27.60
C HIS A 232 -31.08 -26.41 -27.30
N MET A 233 -31.85 -25.42 -27.75
CA MET A 233 -31.66 -24.02 -27.35
C MET A 233 -31.70 -23.87 -25.82
N ILE A 234 -32.63 -24.55 -25.15
CA ILE A 234 -32.75 -24.56 -23.68
C ILE A 234 -31.52 -25.24 -23.05
N TYR A 235 -31.13 -26.41 -23.55
CA TYR A 235 -29.92 -27.10 -23.11
C TYR A 235 -28.67 -26.20 -23.27
N TRP A 236 -28.49 -25.57 -24.43
CA TRP A 236 -27.40 -24.64 -24.70
C TRP A 236 -27.40 -23.46 -23.72
N ALA A 237 -28.56 -22.83 -23.51
CA ALA A 237 -28.70 -21.71 -22.59
C ALA A 237 -28.38 -22.12 -21.14
N GLN A 238 -28.76 -23.34 -20.71
CA GLN A 238 -28.44 -23.89 -19.38
C GLN A 238 -26.94 -24.05 -19.12
N HIS A 239 -26.10 -24.01 -20.14
CA HIS A 239 -24.65 -24.17 -20.03
C HIS A 239 -23.89 -22.86 -20.27
N LEU A 240 -24.58 -21.72 -20.42
CA LEU A 240 -23.92 -20.42 -20.45
C LEU A 240 -23.31 -20.11 -19.08
N HIS A 241 -22.10 -19.56 -19.08
CA HIS A 241 -21.45 -19.10 -17.86
C HIS A 241 -22.12 -17.83 -17.33
N SER A 242 -22.12 -17.66 -16.01
CA SER A 242 -22.50 -16.38 -15.40
C SER A 242 -21.61 -15.26 -15.93
N GLU A 243 -22.14 -14.04 -15.96
CA GLU A 243 -21.57 -12.82 -16.54
C GLU A 243 -21.42 -12.80 -18.08
N THR A 244 -21.90 -13.83 -18.79
CA THR A 244 -22.01 -13.80 -20.25
C THR A 244 -22.91 -12.66 -20.70
N VAL A 245 -22.45 -11.85 -21.64
CA VAL A 245 -23.22 -10.79 -22.28
C VAL A 245 -24.04 -11.39 -23.41
N VAL A 246 -25.35 -11.18 -23.36
CA VAL A 246 -26.32 -11.72 -24.31
C VAL A 246 -27.16 -10.61 -24.95
N LYS A 247 -27.50 -10.78 -26.23
CA LYS A 247 -28.59 -10.08 -26.91
C LYS A 247 -29.83 -10.95 -26.79
N VAL A 248 -30.89 -10.42 -26.18
CA VAL A 248 -32.16 -11.12 -25.95
C VAL A 248 -33.26 -10.44 -26.75
N LYS A 249 -34.10 -11.22 -27.40
CA LYS A 249 -35.38 -10.79 -27.97
C LYS A 249 -36.48 -11.65 -27.40
N GLY A 250 -37.53 -11.03 -26.89
CA GLY A 250 -38.62 -11.72 -26.23
C GLY A 250 -39.86 -10.86 -26.08
N VAL A 251 -40.91 -11.45 -25.53
CA VAL A 251 -42.18 -10.77 -25.24
C VAL A 251 -42.24 -10.47 -23.75
N VAL A 252 -42.59 -9.25 -23.38
CA VAL A 252 -42.85 -8.89 -21.97
C VAL A 252 -44.17 -9.54 -21.55
N GLN A 253 -44.20 -10.21 -20.40
CA GLN A 253 -45.41 -10.82 -19.86
C GLN A 253 -45.50 -10.65 -18.34
N GLU A 254 -46.70 -10.82 -17.81
CA GLU A 254 -46.90 -10.90 -16.36
C GLU A 254 -46.28 -12.19 -15.78
N PRO A 255 -45.68 -12.15 -14.58
CA PRO A 255 -45.10 -13.32 -13.95
C PRO A 255 -46.16 -14.38 -13.65
N LYS A 256 -45.89 -15.63 -14.02
CA LYS A 256 -46.76 -16.77 -13.67
C LYS A 256 -46.55 -17.31 -12.25
N ALA A 257 -45.86 -16.56 -11.39
CA ALA A 257 -45.63 -16.94 -9.99
C ALA A 257 -46.94 -16.85 -9.19
N GLU A 258 -47.12 -17.72 -8.19
CA GLU A 258 -48.34 -17.74 -7.35
C GLU A 258 -48.65 -16.39 -6.68
N GLN A 259 -47.60 -15.62 -6.39
CA GLN A 259 -47.68 -14.31 -5.74
C GLN A 259 -47.76 -13.14 -6.74
N GLY A 260 -47.76 -13.41 -8.05
CA GLY A 260 -47.75 -12.41 -9.12
C GLY A 260 -46.44 -11.63 -9.28
N GLU A 261 -45.41 -11.92 -8.47
CA GLU A 261 -44.14 -11.20 -8.45
C GLU A 261 -42.90 -12.11 -8.49
N VAL A 262 -41.83 -11.62 -9.13
CA VAL A 262 -40.50 -12.24 -9.13
C VAL A 262 -39.64 -11.63 -8.03
N LEU A 263 -39.68 -12.20 -6.82
CA LEU A 263 -38.98 -11.67 -5.64
C LEU A 263 -37.45 -11.56 -5.79
N GLY A 264 -36.85 -12.39 -6.64
CA GLY A 264 -35.39 -12.43 -6.88
C GLY A 264 -34.86 -11.40 -7.88
N ALA A 265 -35.72 -10.56 -8.46
CA ALA A 265 -35.36 -9.54 -9.43
C ALA A 265 -35.75 -8.13 -8.93
N THR A 266 -35.11 -7.09 -9.48
CA THR A 266 -35.51 -5.70 -9.18
C THR A 266 -36.80 -5.35 -9.89
N ILE A 267 -36.98 -5.83 -11.12
CA ILE A 267 -38.25 -5.76 -11.84
C ILE A 267 -39.05 -7.01 -11.47
N LYS A 268 -40.07 -6.82 -10.65
CA LYS A 268 -40.84 -7.91 -10.04
C LYS A 268 -42.14 -8.22 -10.77
N ASN A 269 -42.75 -7.21 -11.39
CA ASN A 269 -44.10 -7.22 -11.94
C ASN A 269 -44.18 -7.68 -13.40
N VAL A 270 -43.04 -7.88 -14.07
CA VAL A 270 -42.96 -8.44 -15.43
C VAL A 270 -41.76 -9.36 -15.57
N GLU A 271 -41.86 -10.28 -16.53
CA GLU A 271 -40.79 -11.16 -16.97
C GLU A 271 -40.71 -11.20 -18.51
N ILE A 272 -39.60 -11.70 -19.04
CA ILE A 272 -39.37 -11.79 -20.48
C ILE A 272 -39.56 -13.23 -20.95
N PHE A 273 -40.55 -13.48 -21.79
CA PHE A 273 -40.67 -14.74 -22.52
C PHE A 273 -39.69 -14.73 -23.71
N ILE A 274 -38.58 -15.45 -23.57
CA ILE A 274 -37.44 -15.37 -24.50
C ILE A 274 -37.75 -16.13 -25.79
N HIS A 275 -37.64 -15.44 -26.93
CA HIS A 275 -37.77 -16.02 -28.27
C HIS A 275 -36.41 -16.23 -28.95
N GLU A 276 -35.45 -15.31 -28.73
CA GLU A 276 -34.09 -15.41 -29.26
C GLU A 276 -33.07 -14.99 -28.18
N ILE A 277 -31.95 -15.70 -28.10
CA ILE A 277 -30.84 -15.36 -27.20
C ILE A 277 -29.49 -15.67 -27.83
N PHE A 278 -28.66 -14.65 -28.01
CA PHE A 278 -27.33 -14.80 -28.59
C PHE A 278 -26.24 -14.27 -27.68
N VAL A 279 -25.09 -14.94 -27.65
CA VAL A 279 -23.91 -14.50 -26.92
C VAL A 279 -23.18 -13.42 -27.73
N GLU A 280 -23.01 -12.25 -27.12
CA GLU A 280 -22.17 -11.16 -27.65
C GLU A 280 -20.77 -11.14 -27.01
N GLY A 281 -20.63 -11.64 -25.78
CA GLY A 281 -19.35 -11.72 -25.10
C GLY A 281 -19.38 -12.75 -23.98
N LYS A 282 -18.51 -13.75 -24.04
CA LYS A 282 -18.38 -14.79 -23.01
C LYS A 282 -17.19 -14.54 -22.08
N PRO A 283 -17.25 -14.96 -20.81
CA PRO A 283 -16.05 -15.10 -19.99
C PRO A 283 -15.07 -16.06 -20.67
N THR A 284 -13.79 -15.69 -20.73
CA THR A 284 -12.70 -16.53 -21.27
C THR A 284 -11.93 -17.25 -20.17
N GLU A 285 -12.04 -16.76 -18.94
CA GLU A 285 -11.40 -17.30 -17.74
C GLU A 285 -12.47 -17.50 -16.66
N PRO A 286 -12.26 -18.43 -15.71
CA PRO A 286 -13.13 -18.57 -14.55
C PRO A 286 -13.22 -17.27 -13.75
N LEU A 287 -14.43 -16.92 -13.30
CA LEU A 287 -14.63 -15.75 -12.43
C LEU A 287 -14.06 -16.04 -11.03
N PRO A 288 -13.39 -15.07 -10.39
CA PRO A 288 -12.85 -15.23 -9.04
C PRO A 288 -13.94 -15.39 -7.98
N PHE A 289 -15.15 -14.86 -8.25
CA PHE A 289 -16.38 -15.02 -7.49
C PHE A 289 -17.57 -14.56 -8.34
N THR A 290 -18.77 -14.94 -7.93
CA THR A 290 -20.04 -14.52 -8.55
C THR A 290 -20.58 -13.24 -7.91
N ILE A 291 -21.48 -12.54 -8.61
CA ILE A 291 -22.12 -11.32 -8.08
C ILE A 291 -22.90 -11.60 -6.77
N PRO A 292 -23.73 -12.67 -6.68
CA PRO A 292 -24.45 -12.96 -5.43
C PRO A 292 -23.54 -13.29 -4.23
N GLU A 293 -22.32 -13.79 -4.46
CA GLU A 293 -21.32 -14.00 -3.38
C GLU A 293 -20.70 -12.68 -2.91
N ALA A 294 -20.52 -11.71 -3.80
CA ALA A 294 -20.00 -10.39 -3.47
C ALA A 294 -21.03 -9.49 -2.77
N GLU A 295 -22.32 -9.75 -2.98
CA GLU A 295 -23.42 -8.97 -2.38
C GLU A 295 -23.84 -9.43 -0.98
N VAL A 296 -23.31 -10.57 -0.48
CA VAL A 296 -23.58 -11.06 0.87
C VAL A 296 -23.18 -10.00 1.90
N SER A 297 -24.17 -9.47 2.62
CA SER A 297 -23.96 -8.45 3.67
C SER A 297 -23.38 -9.08 4.93
N LYS A 298 -22.97 -8.24 5.89
CA LYS A 298 -22.51 -8.72 7.20
C LYS A 298 -23.66 -9.41 7.95
N THR A 299 -24.85 -8.82 7.92
CA THR A 299 -26.06 -9.38 8.54
C THR A 299 -26.46 -10.71 7.91
N ASP A 300 -26.36 -10.85 6.59
CA ASP A 300 -26.66 -12.13 5.92
C ASP A 300 -25.72 -13.24 6.39
N ALA A 301 -24.43 -12.96 6.51
CA ALA A 301 -23.43 -13.94 6.96
C ALA A 301 -23.55 -14.30 8.45
N GLU A 302 -24.14 -13.42 9.26
CA GLU A 302 -24.42 -13.68 10.68
C GLU A 302 -25.73 -14.48 10.86
N GLN A 303 -26.71 -14.27 9.98
CA GLN A 303 -28.03 -14.91 10.03
C GLN A 303 -28.12 -16.21 9.21
N SER A 304 -27.18 -16.45 8.30
CA SER A 304 -27.14 -17.63 7.44
C SER A 304 -25.73 -18.20 7.33
N ASP A 305 -25.59 -19.49 7.01
CA ASP A 305 -24.29 -20.17 6.75
C ASP A 305 -23.57 -19.67 5.46
N ARG A 306 -23.87 -18.45 4.99
CA ARG A 306 -23.28 -17.87 3.77
C ARG A 306 -21.96 -17.18 4.12
N ILE A 307 -20.93 -17.47 3.31
CA ILE A 307 -19.59 -16.91 3.50
C ILE A 307 -19.50 -15.52 2.87
N ARG A 308 -19.13 -14.52 3.68
CA ARG A 308 -18.85 -13.16 3.20
C ARG A 308 -17.44 -13.05 2.61
N LEU A 309 -17.33 -12.53 1.39
CA LEU A 309 -16.03 -12.26 0.77
C LEU A 309 -15.26 -11.16 1.50
N SER A 310 -13.95 -11.34 1.63
CA SER A 310 -13.08 -10.31 2.22
C SER A 310 -12.98 -9.08 1.32
N GLY A 311 -12.85 -7.89 1.92
CA GLY A 311 -12.64 -6.64 1.17
C GLY A 311 -11.41 -6.70 0.25
N ARG A 312 -10.33 -7.37 0.69
CA ARG A 312 -9.13 -7.58 -0.13
C ARG A 312 -9.41 -8.40 -1.39
N ALA A 313 -10.19 -9.47 -1.30
CA ALA A 313 -10.54 -10.29 -2.46
C ALA A 313 -11.38 -9.50 -3.48
N ARG A 314 -12.32 -8.68 -2.98
CA ARG A 314 -13.13 -7.77 -3.81
C ARG A 314 -12.28 -6.70 -4.50
N GLN A 315 -11.38 -6.05 -3.76
CA GLN A 315 -10.47 -5.03 -4.28
C GLN A 315 -9.46 -5.58 -5.30
N ALA A 316 -8.89 -6.77 -5.06
CA ALA A 316 -7.98 -7.43 -6.00
C ALA A 316 -8.66 -7.79 -7.33
N ASN A 317 -9.99 -7.97 -7.30
CA ASN A 317 -10.81 -8.30 -8.47
C ASN A 317 -11.84 -7.18 -8.73
N ARG A 318 -11.39 -5.92 -8.65
CA ARG A 318 -12.28 -4.75 -8.59
C ARG A 318 -13.29 -4.66 -9.74
N VAL A 319 -12.93 -5.10 -10.94
CA VAL A 319 -13.83 -5.03 -12.11
C VAL A 319 -15.10 -5.87 -11.93
N ILE A 320 -15.03 -7.05 -11.31
CA ILE A 320 -16.23 -7.88 -11.05
C ILE A 320 -17.01 -7.33 -9.85
N ASP A 321 -16.32 -6.81 -8.83
CA ASP A 321 -16.94 -6.19 -7.66
C ASP A 321 -17.74 -4.91 -8.01
N LEU A 322 -17.20 -4.08 -8.91
CA LEU A 322 -17.89 -2.89 -9.43
C LEU A 322 -19.18 -3.21 -10.19
N ARG A 323 -19.41 -4.47 -10.55
CA ARG A 323 -20.67 -4.91 -11.17
C ARG A 323 -21.75 -5.23 -10.15
N THR A 324 -21.46 -5.30 -8.85
CA THR A 324 -22.51 -5.48 -7.84
C THR A 324 -23.46 -4.29 -7.85
N THR A 325 -24.73 -4.53 -7.51
CA THR A 325 -25.75 -3.49 -7.40
C THR A 325 -25.36 -2.45 -6.35
N THR A 326 -24.77 -2.88 -5.23
CA THR A 326 -24.23 -2.02 -4.18
C THR A 326 -23.12 -1.11 -4.70
N ALA A 327 -22.09 -1.64 -5.36
CA ALA A 327 -21.00 -0.81 -5.87
C ALA A 327 -21.49 0.18 -6.94
N HIS A 328 -22.34 -0.28 -7.87
CA HIS A 328 -22.99 0.61 -8.85
C HIS A 328 -23.73 1.77 -8.18
N SER A 329 -24.46 1.48 -7.10
CA SER A 329 -25.23 2.47 -6.35
C SER A 329 -24.33 3.47 -5.63
N ILE A 330 -23.27 3.01 -4.96
CA ILE A 330 -22.26 3.88 -4.32
C ILE A 330 -21.68 4.88 -5.33
N PHE A 331 -21.26 4.41 -6.51
CA PHE A 331 -20.63 5.29 -7.51
C PHE A 331 -21.61 6.18 -8.27
N ARG A 332 -22.89 5.81 -8.33
CA ARG A 332 -23.96 6.73 -8.77
C ARG A 332 -24.16 7.87 -7.79
N VAL A 333 -24.22 7.57 -6.49
CA VAL A 333 -24.29 8.60 -5.43
C VAL A 333 -23.04 9.49 -5.48
N GLN A 334 -21.85 8.93 -5.64
CA GLN A 334 -20.60 9.72 -5.81
C GLN A 334 -20.68 10.72 -6.98
N SER A 335 -21.18 10.27 -8.12
CA SER A 335 -21.38 11.12 -9.30
C SER A 335 -22.40 12.24 -9.04
N ALA A 336 -23.49 11.91 -8.33
CA ALA A 336 -24.50 12.89 -7.92
C ALA A 336 -23.91 13.94 -6.96
N VAL A 337 -23.10 13.53 -5.97
CA VAL A 337 -22.39 14.46 -5.07
C VAL A 337 -21.54 15.46 -5.85
N SER A 338 -20.73 14.98 -6.80
CA SER A 338 -19.88 15.86 -7.64
C SER A 338 -20.71 16.82 -8.50
N THR A 339 -21.85 16.34 -9.02
CA THR A 339 -22.78 17.15 -9.82
C THR A 339 -23.46 18.23 -8.97
N LEU A 340 -23.88 17.88 -7.75
CA LEU A 340 -24.54 18.80 -6.82
C LEU A 340 -23.56 19.85 -6.29
N PHE A 341 -22.33 19.45 -5.94
CA PHE A 341 -21.25 20.37 -5.57
C PHE A 341 -21.01 21.41 -6.68
N ARG A 342 -20.77 20.94 -7.91
CA ARG A 342 -20.59 21.82 -9.08
C ARG A 342 -21.80 22.73 -9.27
N GLY A 343 -23.01 22.18 -9.25
CA GLY A 343 -24.24 22.93 -9.46
C GLY A 343 -24.51 24.00 -8.39
N ALA A 344 -24.18 23.73 -7.13
CA ALA A 344 -24.35 24.67 -6.01
C ALA A 344 -23.41 25.88 -6.14
N LEU A 345 -22.17 25.65 -6.57
CA LEU A 345 -21.17 26.70 -6.73
C LEU A 345 -21.39 27.53 -8.00
N LEU A 346 -21.76 26.91 -9.12
CA LEU A 346 -22.09 27.62 -10.36
C LEU A 346 -23.26 28.59 -10.18
N LYS A 347 -24.27 28.22 -9.38
CA LYS A 347 -25.39 29.12 -9.02
C LYS A 347 -24.95 30.34 -8.22
N GLN A 348 -23.80 30.26 -7.56
CA GLN A 348 -23.19 31.35 -6.79
C GLN A 348 -22.06 32.04 -7.58
N ASN A 349 -22.06 31.91 -8.92
CA ASN A 349 -21.10 32.53 -9.84
C ASN A 349 -19.63 32.11 -9.63
N PHE A 350 -19.38 30.92 -9.08
CA PHE A 350 -18.04 30.37 -9.05
C PHE A 350 -17.59 29.89 -10.44
N ILE A 351 -16.29 29.94 -10.71
CA ILE A 351 -15.66 29.51 -11.95
C ILE A 351 -14.90 28.19 -11.72
N GLU A 352 -15.15 27.17 -12.55
CA GLU A 352 -14.37 25.92 -12.51
C GLU A 352 -12.97 26.18 -13.08
N ILE A 353 -11.93 25.86 -12.31
CA ILE A 353 -10.53 25.99 -12.71
C ILE A 353 -9.87 24.61 -12.81
N HIS A 354 -8.77 24.52 -13.58
CA HIS A 354 -7.98 23.31 -13.73
C HIS A 354 -6.51 23.62 -13.48
N THR A 355 -5.98 23.11 -12.37
CA THR A 355 -4.63 23.47 -11.92
C THR A 355 -3.64 22.34 -12.19
N PRO A 356 -2.36 22.66 -12.47
CA PRO A 356 -1.35 21.63 -12.73
C PRO A 356 -1.13 20.77 -11.50
N LYS A 357 -1.08 19.44 -11.71
CA LYS A 357 -0.76 18.47 -10.64
C LYS A 357 0.73 18.13 -10.56
N LEU A 358 1.51 18.61 -11.52
CA LEU A 358 2.98 18.53 -11.53
C LEU A 358 3.53 19.88 -11.08
N GLN A 359 4.39 19.87 -10.06
CA GLN A 359 4.99 21.05 -9.46
C GLN A 359 6.52 20.92 -9.46
N GLY A 360 7.22 22.06 -9.52
CA GLY A 360 8.69 22.10 -9.50
C GLY A 360 9.32 21.74 -8.14
N GLY A 361 8.53 21.80 -7.06
CA GLY A 361 8.96 21.53 -5.69
C GLY A 361 7.78 21.13 -4.79
N ALA A 362 8.03 20.99 -3.49
CA ALA A 362 6.98 20.66 -2.52
C ALA A 362 6.18 21.91 -2.13
N SER A 363 4.85 21.88 -2.28
CA SER A 363 3.97 23.03 -2.08
C SER A 363 3.69 23.41 -0.61
N GLU A 364 3.88 22.51 0.35
CA GLU A 364 3.40 22.71 1.73
C GLU A 364 4.47 22.50 2.83
N GLY A 365 5.77 22.46 2.49
CA GLY A 365 6.89 22.49 3.45
C GLY A 365 7.02 21.29 4.43
N GLY A 366 5.99 20.45 4.57
CA GLY A 366 5.97 19.25 5.43
C GLY A 366 6.25 17.98 4.64
N ALA A 367 7.26 17.23 5.05
CA ALA A 367 7.80 16.06 4.37
C ALA A 367 6.76 14.96 4.04
N SER A 368 6.37 14.85 2.76
CA SER A 368 6.22 13.62 1.95
C SER A 368 5.40 13.93 0.68
N VAL A 369 6.10 14.30 -0.39
CA VAL A 369 5.51 14.45 -1.75
C VAL A 369 5.96 13.30 -2.64
N PHE A 370 5.12 12.89 -3.60
CA PHE A 370 5.55 11.95 -4.63
C PHE A 370 6.48 12.66 -5.60
N LYS A 371 7.76 12.29 -5.57
CA LYS A 371 8.78 12.80 -6.50
C LYS A 371 8.77 11.99 -7.79
N LEU A 372 8.96 12.66 -8.91
CA LEU A 372 9.09 12.06 -10.24
C LEU A 372 10.20 12.75 -11.05
N GLN A 373 10.68 12.07 -12.08
CA GLN A 373 11.67 12.61 -13.02
C GLN A 373 10.95 13.17 -14.26
N TYR A 374 11.00 14.49 -14.42
CA TYR A 374 10.37 15.25 -15.50
C TYR A 374 11.43 15.72 -16.52
N PHE A 375 11.67 14.91 -17.55
CA PHE A 375 12.66 15.18 -18.61
C PHE A 375 14.06 15.54 -18.06
N GLY A 376 14.55 14.75 -17.10
CA GLY A 376 15.85 14.98 -16.44
C GLY A 376 15.84 16.02 -15.31
N ARG A 377 14.70 16.65 -15.03
CA ARG A 377 14.51 17.58 -13.91
C ARG A 377 13.65 16.95 -12.81
N PRO A 378 13.86 17.26 -11.53
CA PRO A 378 12.94 16.83 -10.48
C PRO A 378 11.58 17.53 -10.62
N ALA A 379 10.52 16.80 -10.35
CA ALA A 379 9.17 17.35 -10.15
C ALA A 379 8.46 16.58 -9.03
N ALA A 380 7.39 17.15 -8.51
CA ALA A 380 6.55 16.54 -7.48
C ALA A 380 5.07 16.57 -7.89
N LEU A 381 4.28 15.64 -7.34
CA LEU A 381 2.83 15.71 -7.43
C LEU A 381 2.27 16.65 -6.36
N ALA A 382 1.29 17.48 -6.76
CA ALA A 382 0.65 18.45 -5.89
C ALA A 382 -0.14 17.77 -4.76
N GLN A 383 0.14 18.17 -3.52
CA GLN A 383 -0.57 17.64 -2.34
C GLN A 383 -2.00 18.16 -2.20
N SER A 384 -2.29 19.28 -2.83
CA SER A 384 -3.56 19.97 -2.90
C SER A 384 -3.46 21.02 -4.02
N PRO A 385 -4.59 21.54 -4.54
CA PRO A 385 -4.58 22.71 -5.43
C PRO A 385 -4.46 24.04 -4.66
N GLN A 386 -3.97 24.04 -3.41
CA GLN A 386 -4.01 25.19 -2.50
C GLN A 386 -3.24 26.42 -2.98
N LEU A 387 -2.04 26.26 -3.56
CA LEU A 387 -1.29 27.41 -4.05
C LEU A 387 -1.95 28.00 -5.30
N PRO A 388 -2.25 27.21 -6.36
CA PRO A 388 -2.85 27.75 -7.57
C PRO A 388 -4.23 28.37 -7.35
N LYS A 389 -5.08 27.81 -6.47
CA LYS A 389 -6.42 28.39 -6.22
C LYS A 389 -6.36 29.76 -5.54
N GLN A 390 -5.38 30.02 -4.69
CA GLN A 390 -5.14 31.37 -4.14
C GLN A 390 -4.59 32.32 -5.20
N MET A 391 -3.64 31.88 -6.02
CA MET A 391 -3.11 32.69 -7.12
C MET A 391 -4.21 33.11 -8.11
N THR A 392 -5.22 32.25 -8.35
CA THR A 392 -6.37 32.66 -9.17
C THR A 392 -7.25 33.73 -8.51
N ILE A 393 -7.29 33.80 -7.18
CA ILE A 393 -7.98 34.90 -6.48
C ILE A 393 -7.21 36.22 -6.67
N SER A 394 -5.87 36.20 -6.58
CA SER A 394 -5.03 37.36 -6.93
C SER A 394 -5.19 37.78 -8.39
N ALA A 395 -5.48 36.83 -9.29
CA ALA A 395 -5.76 37.10 -10.70
C ALA A 395 -7.22 37.51 -10.98
N ASP A 396 -7.92 38.08 -10.00
CA ASP A 396 -9.28 38.64 -10.11
C ASP A 396 -10.40 37.65 -10.51
N PHE A 397 -10.21 36.34 -10.35
CA PHE A 397 -11.28 35.38 -10.63
C PHE A 397 -12.43 35.43 -9.59
N GLY A 398 -12.21 36.06 -8.43
CA GLY A 398 -13.20 36.30 -7.39
C GLY A 398 -13.65 35.05 -6.62
N ARG A 399 -14.20 34.04 -7.31
CA ARG A 399 -14.75 32.80 -6.74
C ARG A 399 -14.42 31.63 -7.66
N VAL A 400 -13.65 30.66 -7.16
CA VAL A 400 -13.15 29.53 -7.96
C VAL A 400 -13.40 28.19 -7.27
N PHE A 401 -13.53 27.12 -8.06
CA PHE A 401 -13.55 25.76 -7.55
C PHE A 401 -12.85 24.78 -8.50
N GLU A 402 -12.42 23.65 -7.96
CA GLU A 402 -11.80 22.57 -8.72
C GLU A 402 -12.30 21.20 -8.22
N ILE A 403 -12.57 20.30 -9.16
CA ILE A 403 -12.76 18.88 -8.89
C ILE A 403 -11.59 18.14 -9.54
N GLY A 404 -10.66 17.63 -8.73
CA GLY A 404 -9.39 17.11 -9.26
C GLY A 404 -8.68 16.13 -8.35
N ALA A 405 -7.64 15.49 -8.89
CA ALA A 405 -6.82 14.54 -8.13
C ALA A 405 -5.94 15.25 -7.09
N VAL A 406 -5.84 14.64 -5.91
CA VAL A 406 -5.04 15.09 -4.77
C VAL A 406 -4.15 13.95 -4.29
N PHE A 407 -2.88 14.24 -3.98
CA PHE A 407 -1.87 13.23 -3.70
C PHE A 407 -1.25 13.39 -2.30
N ARG A 408 -1.38 12.38 -1.45
CA ARG A 408 -0.74 12.35 -0.11
C ARG A 408 0.31 11.24 -0.10
N ALA A 409 1.59 11.57 0.04
CA ALA A 409 2.66 10.57 0.01
C ALA A 409 3.03 10.02 1.40
N GLU A 410 2.20 10.28 2.41
CA GLU A 410 2.33 9.69 3.73
C GLU A 410 2.11 8.16 3.65
N ASN A 411 2.97 7.39 4.32
CA ASN A 411 2.86 5.93 4.38
C ASN A 411 1.79 5.49 5.40
N SER A 412 0.56 5.99 5.24
CA SER A 412 -0.58 5.71 6.11
C SER A 412 -1.50 4.69 5.45
N ASN A 413 -1.54 3.47 6.00
CA ASN A 413 -2.38 2.38 5.50
C ASN A 413 -3.51 2.05 6.48
N THR A 414 -4.42 3.01 6.68
CA THR A 414 -5.61 2.88 7.54
C THR A 414 -6.88 2.68 6.71
N HIS A 415 -8.04 2.59 7.35
CA HIS A 415 -9.35 2.55 6.69
C HIS A 415 -9.88 3.95 6.31
N ARG A 416 -9.18 5.02 6.69
CA ARG A 416 -9.56 6.44 6.46
C ARG A 416 -8.73 7.13 5.38
N HIS A 417 -7.54 6.60 5.06
CA HIS A 417 -6.57 7.28 4.19
C HIS A 417 -6.38 6.58 2.84
N LEU A 418 -6.19 7.40 1.80
CA LEU A 418 -5.74 7.04 0.46
C LEU A 418 -4.51 7.88 0.11
N THR A 419 -3.66 7.39 -0.78
CA THR A 419 -2.51 8.15 -1.29
C THR A 419 -2.86 9.01 -2.50
N GLU A 420 -3.95 8.66 -3.20
CA GLU A 420 -4.54 9.42 -4.29
C GLU A 420 -6.06 9.39 -4.10
N TYR A 421 -6.68 10.56 -4.10
CA TYR A 421 -8.13 10.73 -3.94
C TYR A 421 -8.63 11.94 -4.73
N THR A 422 -9.95 12.14 -4.79
CA THR A 422 -10.55 13.27 -5.50
C THR A 422 -10.90 14.39 -4.52
N GLY A 423 -10.27 15.54 -4.69
CA GLY A 423 -10.58 16.77 -3.96
C GLY A 423 -11.70 17.55 -4.63
N LEU A 424 -12.60 18.11 -3.81
CA LEU A 424 -13.55 19.16 -4.19
C LEU A 424 -13.11 20.43 -3.47
N ASP A 425 -12.39 21.29 -4.17
CA ASP A 425 -11.76 22.48 -3.62
C ASP A 425 -12.52 23.73 -4.04
N LEU A 426 -12.60 24.71 -3.16
CA LEU A 426 -13.02 26.06 -3.49
C LEU A 426 -12.15 27.10 -2.81
N GLU A 427 -12.09 28.29 -3.40
CA GLU A 427 -11.51 29.50 -2.82
C GLU A 427 -12.33 30.71 -3.29
N MET A 428 -12.47 31.72 -2.44
CA MET A 428 -13.18 32.96 -2.78
C MET A 428 -12.58 34.17 -2.06
N ALA A 429 -12.63 35.32 -2.71
CA ALA A 429 -12.48 36.60 -2.05
C ALA A 429 -13.61 36.79 -1.01
N ILE A 430 -13.28 37.44 0.11
CA ILE A 430 -14.21 37.75 1.20
C ILE A 430 -14.27 39.27 1.40
N ASP A 431 -15.43 39.77 1.79
CA ASP A 431 -15.65 41.20 1.94
C ASP A 431 -15.38 41.68 3.38
N GLU A 432 -15.94 41.01 4.38
CA GLU A 432 -15.91 41.45 5.79
C GLU A 432 -15.37 40.37 6.75
N HIS A 433 -15.83 39.13 6.61
CA HIS A 433 -15.53 38.08 7.58
C HIS A 433 -15.46 36.69 6.95
N TYR A 434 -14.51 35.86 7.38
CA TYR A 434 -14.32 34.50 6.83
C TYR A 434 -15.52 33.56 7.02
N HIS A 435 -16.48 33.92 7.89
CA HIS A 435 -17.77 33.22 7.99
C HIS A 435 -18.61 33.31 6.71
N GLU A 436 -18.30 34.22 5.78
CA GLU A 436 -18.82 34.19 4.42
C GLU A 436 -18.51 32.85 3.73
N ILE A 437 -17.30 32.32 3.92
CA ILE A 437 -16.86 31.03 3.39
C ILE A 437 -17.66 29.90 4.04
N ILE A 438 -17.84 29.97 5.37
CA ILE A 438 -18.65 29.00 6.12
C ILE A 438 -20.07 28.95 5.59
N ARG A 439 -20.73 30.10 5.36
CA ARG A 439 -22.09 30.16 4.80
C ARG A 439 -22.18 29.54 3.41
N VAL A 440 -21.20 29.79 2.54
CA VAL A 440 -21.15 29.16 1.20
C VAL A 440 -21.00 27.64 1.33
N LEU A 441 -20.07 27.17 2.16
CA LEU A 441 -19.82 25.73 2.38
C LEU A 441 -21.02 25.02 3.01
N ASP A 442 -21.65 25.62 4.03
CA ASP A 442 -22.87 25.11 4.68
C ASP A 442 -23.99 24.90 3.64
N ASN A 443 -24.23 25.92 2.81
CA ASN A 443 -25.22 25.83 1.72
C ASN A 443 -24.87 24.74 0.70
N VAL A 444 -23.59 24.58 0.35
CA VAL A 444 -23.12 23.53 -0.57
C VAL A 444 -23.38 22.14 0.03
N PHE A 445 -23.03 21.91 1.30
CA PHE A 445 -23.25 20.63 1.98
C PHE A 445 -24.73 20.31 2.08
N LYS A 446 -25.57 21.25 2.52
CA LYS A 446 -27.03 21.07 2.58
C LYS A 446 -27.63 20.76 1.20
N THR A 447 -27.18 21.47 0.15
CA THR A 447 -27.59 21.18 -1.24
C THR A 447 -27.21 19.76 -1.68
N ILE A 448 -26.03 19.27 -1.28
CA ILE A 448 -25.59 17.90 -1.56
C ILE A 448 -26.47 16.91 -0.79
N PHE A 449 -26.67 17.10 0.51
CA PHE A 449 -27.45 16.21 1.37
C PHE A 449 -28.91 16.11 0.91
N GLU A 450 -29.57 17.23 0.67
CA GLU A 450 -30.94 17.24 0.12
C GLU A 450 -30.97 16.59 -1.27
N GLY A 451 -30.04 16.97 -2.14
CA GLY A 451 -30.01 16.52 -3.52
C GLY A 451 -29.81 15.01 -3.67
N ILE A 452 -28.96 14.39 -2.85
CA ILE A 452 -28.74 12.93 -2.93
C ILE A 452 -29.94 12.13 -2.41
N TYR A 453 -30.61 12.58 -1.34
CA TYR A 453 -31.80 11.88 -0.83
C TYR A 453 -33.01 12.03 -1.75
N VAL A 454 -33.11 13.14 -2.49
CA VAL A 454 -34.15 13.32 -3.51
C VAL A 454 -33.84 12.54 -4.80
N LYS A 455 -32.60 12.57 -5.29
CA LYS A 455 -32.25 12.03 -6.61
C LYS A 455 -31.77 10.57 -6.61
N CYS A 456 -31.24 10.10 -5.49
CA CYS A 456 -30.55 8.80 -5.39
C CYS A 456 -31.13 7.91 -4.28
N ARG A 457 -32.42 8.06 -3.96
CA ARG A 457 -33.05 7.30 -2.87
C ARG A 457 -32.95 5.80 -3.10
N ASP A 458 -33.22 5.34 -4.31
CA ASP A 458 -33.18 3.92 -4.65
C ASP A 458 -31.76 3.35 -4.50
N GLU A 459 -30.75 4.08 -4.97
CA GLU A 459 -29.35 3.72 -4.76
C GLU A 459 -28.99 3.62 -3.28
N ILE A 460 -29.42 4.59 -2.45
CA ILE A 460 -29.15 4.58 -1.01
C ILE A 460 -29.80 3.38 -0.33
N GLU A 461 -31.04 3.04 -0.69
CA GLU A 461 -31.72 1.86 -0.16
C GLU A 461 -31.04 0.55 -0.58
N ILE A 462 -30.48 0.48 -1.79
CA ILE A 462 -29.64 -0.66 -2.22
C ILE A 462 -28.36 -0.72 -1.38
N VAL A 463 -27.71 0.42 -1.10
CA VAL A 463 -26.51 0.46 -0.26
C VAL A 463 -26.80 0.01 1.16
N LYS A 464 -27.91 0.46 1.76
CA LYS A 464 -28.33 0.10 3.13
C LYS A 464 -28.49 -1.41 3.35
N LYS A 465 -28.88 -2.16 2.32
CA LYS A 465 -28.95 -3.63 2.40
C LYS A 465 -27.60 -4.27 2.68
N HIS A 466 -26.51 -3.67 2.19
CA HIS A 466 -25.15 -4.20 2.40
C HIS A 466 -24.40 -3.48 3.51
N TYR A 467 -24.65 -2.19 3.69
CA TYR A 467 -24.08 -1.31 4.72
C TYR A 467 -25.22 -0.67 5.51
N PRO A 468 -25.82 -1.34 6.50
CA PRO A 468 -26.93 -0.77 7.27
C PRO A 468 -26.54 0.56 7.94
N HIS A 469 -27.32 1.60 7.68
CA HIS A 469 -27.15 2.93 8.27
C HIS A 469 -28.45 3.73 8.27
N GLU A 470 -28.55 4.70 9.18
CA GLU A 470 -29.60 5.71 9.19
C GLU A 470 -29.29 6.82 8.19
N ASP A 471 -30.32 7.54 7.73
CA ASP A 471 -30.11 8.75 6.94
C ASP A 471 -29.38 9.80 7.78
N LEU A 472 -28.62 10.68 7.12
CA LEU A 472 -27.96 11.80 7.78
C LEU A 472 -29.02 12.75 8.33
N VAL A 473 -28.77 13.24 9.54
CA VAL A 473 -29.56 14.32 10.14
C VAL A 473 -28.69 15.57 10.18
N TRP A 474 -29.23 16.70 9.74
CA TRP A 474 -28.59 18.00 9.87
C TRP A 474 -29.62 19.03 10.34
N ALA A 475 -29.16 20.03 11.09
CA ALA A 475 -30.01 21.11 11.58
C ALA A 475 -30.23 22.19 10.51
N ASP A 476 -31.38 22.86 10.55
CA ASP A 476 -31.68 24.02 9.69
C ASP A 476 -30.63 25.13 9.90
N GLU A 477 -30.35 25.45 11.16
CA GLU A 477 -29.22 26.27 11.58
C GLU A 477 -28.07 25.37 12.02
N THR A 478 -26.98 25.37 11.27
CA THR A 478 -25.85 24.50 11.52
C THR A 478 -25.09 24.95 12.77
N PRO A 479 -24.85 24.08 13.77
CA PRO A 479 -24.04 24.46 14.92
C PRO A 479 -22.62 24.81 14.52
N ILE A 480 -22.19 26.03 14.86
CA ILE A 480 -20.81 26.49 14.76
C ILE A 480 -20.26 26.55 16.19
N ILE A 481 -19.37 25.62 16.51
CA ILE A 481 -18.83 25.44 17.86
C ILE A 481 -17.39 25.92 17.84
N LYS A 482 -16.96 26.75 18.80
CA LYS A 482 -15.54 27.10 18.91
C LYS A 482 -14.74 25.88 19.35
N PHE A 483 -13.50 25.75 18.88
CA PHE A 483 -12.62 24.63 19.20
C PHE A 483 -12.50 24.42 20.71
N SER A 484 -12.22 25.50 21.46
CA SER A 484 -12.13 25.47 22.92
C SER A 484 -13.43 25.04 23.60
N ASP A 485 -14.59 25.41 23.06
CA ASP A 485 -15.88 24.97 23.60
C ASP A 485 -16.14 23.48 23.28
N GLY A 486 -15.67 22.98 22.13
CA GLY A 486 -15.65 21.54 21.82
C GLY A 486 -14.77 20.74 22.79
N ILE A 487 -13.58 21.26 23.12
CA ILE A 487 -12.69 20.66 24.13
C ILE A 487 -13.35 20.66 25.51
N LYS A 488 -14.01 21.75 25.90
CA LYS A 488 -14.78 21.80 27.16
C LYS A 488 -15.89 20.76 27.19
N MET A 489 -16.65 20.60 26.09
CA MET A 489 -17.68 19.56 26.00
C MET A 489 -17.10 18.16 26.24
N LEU A 490 -15.93 17.86 25.67
CA LEU A 490 -15.24 16.59 25.92
C LEU A 490 -14.84 16.46 27.40
N ASN A 491 -14.15 17.46 27.96
CA ASN A 491 -13.68 17.41 29.34
C ASN A 491 -14.84 17.29 30.36
N GLU A 492 -15.94 18.02 30.15
CA GLU A 492 -17.16 17.97 30.97
C GLU A 492 -17.88 16.62 30.90
N SER A 493 -17.80 15.90 29.78
CA SER A 493 -18.36 14.55 29.64
C SER A 493 -17.59 13.48 30.43
N GLY A 494 -16.44 13.83 31.01
CA GLY A 494 -15.53 12.89 31.65
C GLY A 494 -14.53 12.23 30.68
N TRP A 495 -14.52 12.63 29.40
CA TRP A 495 -13.56 12.16 28.42
C TRP A 495 -12.14 12.64 28.75
N ARG A 496 -11.14 11.79 28.58
CA ARG A 496 -9.74 12.07 28.93
C ARG A 496 -8.79 11.54 27.86
N ASN A 497 -7.59 12.11 27.80
CA ASN A 497 -6.54 11.65 26.90
C ASN A 497 -6.03 10.24 27.29
N GLU A 498 -5.10 9.66 26.51
CA GLU A 498 -4.55 8.32 26.79
C GLU A 498 -3.80 8.20 28.13
N LYS A 499 -3.42 9.32 28.75
CA LYS A 499 -2.75 9.40 30.05
C LYS A 499 -3.73 9.63 31.20
N GLY A 500 -5.03 9.78 30.92
CA GLY A 500 -6.07 10.07 31.91
C GLY A 500 -6.17 11.55 32.30
N GLU A 501 -5.56 12.45 31.53
CA GLU A 501 -5.58 13.90 31.77
C GLU A 501 -6.65 14.58 30.92
N GLU A 502 -7.01 15.80 31.29
CA GLU A 502 -7.91 16.65 30.49
C GLU A 502 -7.26 17.04 29.16
N LEU A 503 -8.08 17.20 28.12
CA LEU A 503 -7.62 17.64 26.83
C LEU A 503 -7.30 19.16 26.89
N PRO A 504 -6.11 19.59 26.45
CA PRO A 504 -5.76 21.00 26.37
C PRO A 504 -6.56 21.73 25.29
N GLU A 505 -6.89 23.00 25.53
CA GLU A 505 -7.74 23.80 24.63
C GLU A 505 -7.01 24.31 23.36
N ASP A 506 -5.68 24.18 23.31
CA ASP A 506 -4.80 24.71 22.27
C ASP A 506 -3.94 23.65 21.55
N GLU A 507 -4.23 22.36 21.75
CA GLU A 507 -3.65 21.27 20.96
C GLU A 507 -4.69 20.64 20.03
N ASP A 508 -4.22 19.97 18.98
CA ASP A 508 -5.08 19.35 17.97
C ASP A 508 -5.88 18.14 18.51
N LEU A 509 -7.02 17.84 17.89
CA LEU A 509 -7.86 16.70 18.27
C LEU A 509 -7.31 15.39 17.73
N GLY A 510 -7.19 14.38 18.60
CA GLY A 510 -6.98 13.02 18.15
C GLY A 510 -8.24 12.44 17.49
N THR A 511 -8.08 11.47 16.59
CA THR A 511 -9.19 10.77 15.93
C THR A 511 -10.25 10.22 16.91
N ARG A 512 -9.83 9.77 18.09
CA ARG A 512 -10.75 9.24 19.11
C ARG A 512 -11.61 10.37 19.70
N ASP A 513 -11.01 11.54 19.84
CA ASP A 513 -11.63 12.72 20.43
C ASP A 513 -12.62 13.35 19.44
N GLU A 514 -12.33 13.34 18.13
CA GLU A 514 -13.27 13.73 17.06
C GLU A 514 -14.59 12.94 17.15
N ILE A 515 -14.47 11.61 17.26
CA ILE A 515 -15.61 10.69 17.25
C ILE A 515 -16.48 10.91 18.48
N GLU A 516 -15.85 11.06 19.65
CA GLU A 516 -16.58 11.32 20.89
C GLU A 516 -17.24 12.70 20.88
N LEU A 517 -16.56 13.73 20.37
CA LEU A 517 -17.14 15.06 20.22
C LEU A 517 -18.37 15.00 19.30
N GLY A 518 -18.29 14.27 18.19
CA GLY A 518 -19.43 14.06 17.31
C GLY A 518 -20.60 13.35 18.00
N ARG A 519 -20.33 12.39 18.90
CA ARG A 519 -21.37 11.75 19.72
C ARG A 519 -22.05 12.75 20.64
N LEU A 520 -21.28 13.59 21.34
CA LEU A 520 -21.78 14.64 22.23
C LEU A 520 -22.58 15.70 21.46
N VAL A 521 -22.11 16.10 20.28
CA VAL A 521 -22.83 17.04 19.41
C VAL A 521 -24.14 16.43 18.93
N LYS A 522 -24.17 15.16 18.54
CA LYS A 522 -25.41 14.47 18.15
C LYS A 522 -26.40 14.37 19.31
N GLU A 523 -25.91 14.11 20.53
CA GLU A 523 -26.74 14.06 21.72
C GLU A 523 -27.33 15.43 22.07
N ARG A 524 -26.52 16.50 22.00
CA ARG A 524 -26.90 17.85 22.41
C ARG A 524 -27.69 18.64 21.37
N TYR A 525 -27.31 18.52 20.10
CA TYR A 525 -27.83 19.32 18.99
C TYR A 525 -28.60 18.49 17.96
N HIS A 526 -28.72 17.17 18.16
CA HIS A 526 -29.49 16.26 17.29
C HIS A 526 -29.08 16.32 15.81
N THR A 527 -27.79 16.53 15.53
CA THR A 527 -27.24 16.63 14.17
C THR A 527 -26.03 15.71 14.00
N ASP A 528 -25.88 15.11 12.82
CA ASP A 528 -24.67 14.42 12.36
C ASP A 528 -23.67 15.38 11.71
N TYR A 529 -24.06 16.64 11.45
CA TYR A 529 -23.30 17.65 10.71
C TYR A 529 -23.12 18.93 11.53
N TYR A 530 -21.88 19.38 11.69
CA TYR A 530 -21.53 20.58 12.44
C TYR A 530 -20.18 21.16 11.99
N ILE A 531 -19.89 22.38 12.46
CA ILE A 531 -18.67 23.11 12.14
C ILE A 531 -17.92 23.40 13.45
N LEU A 532 -16.64 23.05 13.48
CA LEU A 532 -15.74 23.41 14.57
C LEU A 532 -14.86 24.57 14.09
N ASP A 533 -14.95 25.72 14.75
CA ASP A 533 -14.34 26.99 14.35
C ASP A 533 -13.20 27.38 15.31
N LYS A 534 -12.31 28.28 14.88
CA LYS A 534 -11.20 28.81 15.69
C LYS A 534 -10.19 27.75 16.12
N PHE A 535 -9.56 27.07 15.17
CA PHE A 535 -8.54 26.05 15.47
C PHE A 535 -7.20 26.63 15.96
N PRO A 536 -6.44 25.88 16.78
CA PRO A 536 -5.14 26.31 17.29
C PRO A 536 -4.09 26.53 16.20
N VAL A 537 -3.18 27.48 16.40
CA VAL A 537 -2.10 27.82 15.44
C VAL A 537 -1.19 26.61 15.14
N GLY A 538 -0.93 25.77 16.15
CA GLY A 538 -0.06 24.59 16.00
C GLY A 538 -0.59 23.50 15.06
N ALA A 539 -1.91 23.47 14.85
CA ALA A 539 -2.58 22.48 14.00
C ALA A 539 -2.71 22.93 12.54
N ARG A 540 -2.34 24.18 12.21
CA ARG A 540 -2.68 24.81 10.92
C ARG A 540 -1.46 25.16 10.05
N PRO A 541 -1.62 25.13 8.70
CA PRO A 541 -0.54 25.47 7.77
C PRO A 541 -0.07 26.94 7.85
N PHE A 542 1.09 27.22 7.25
CA PHE A 542 1.73 28.54 7.25
C PHE A 542 0.84 29.70 6.73
N TYR A 543 -0.09 29.39 5.82
CA TYR A 543 -0.96 30.35 5.17
C TYR A 543 -2.24 30.67 5.95
N ALA A 544 -2.48 30.03 7.11
CA ALA A 544 -3.69 30.28 7.91
C ALA A 544 -3.63 31.66 8.60
N MET A 545 -4.70 32.45 8.48
CA MET A 545 -4.80 33.75 9.13
C MET A 545 -4.93 33.58 10.67
N PRO A 546 -4.08 34.21 11.48
CA PRO A 546 -4.25 34.23 12.94
C PRO A 546 -5.55 34.91 13.37
N ASP A 547 -6.09 34.51 14.51
CA ASP A 547 -7.21 35.21 15.13
C ASP A 547 -6.75 36.57 15.69
N PRO A 548 -7.50 37.67 15.47
CA PRO A 548 -7.09 39.00 15.93
C PRO A 548 -7.23 39.21 17.44
N GLU A 549 -8.09 38.44 18.12
CA GLU A 549 -8.40 38.57 19.54
C GLU A 549 -7.60 37.58 20.41
N ASP A 550 -7.22 36.42 19.88
CA ASP A 550 -6.43 35.40 20.59
C ASP A 550 -5.38 34.74 19.68
N SER A 551 -4.12 35.13 19.87
CA SER A 551 -2.98 34.65 19.07
C SER A 551 -2.70 33.14 19.16
N ARG A 552 -3.37 32.41 20.07
CA ARG A 552 -3.29 30.95 20.14
C ARG A 552 -4.10 30.27 19.04
N PHE A 553 -5.08 30.97 18.46
CA PHE A 553 -6.02 30.43 17.47
C PHE A 553 -5.88 31.12 16.11
N THR A 554 -6.61 30.57 15.14
CA THR A 554 -6.64 31.03 13.75
C THR A 554 -8.08 31.19 13.27
N ASN A 555 -8.27 31.96 12.20
CA ASN A 555 -9.52 32.05 11.45
C ASN A 555 -9.70 30.85 10.52
N SER A 556 -9.65 29.65 11.10
CA SER A 556 -9.81 28.38 10.40
C SER A 556 -10.84 27.50 11.09
N PHE A 557 -11.44 26.61 10.31
CA PHE A 557 -12.53 25.76 10.74
C PHE A 557 -12.45 24.42 10.03
N ASP A 558 -12.94 23.38 10.71
CA ASP A 558 -13.17 22.07 10.11
C ASP A 558 -14.66 21.76 10.14
N ILE A 559 -15.12 21.04 9.13
CA ILE A 559 -16.50 20.58 9.02
C ILE A 559 -16.54 19.08 9.25
N PHE A 560 -17.45 18.66 10.10
CA PHE A 560 -17.57 17.28 10.56
C PHE A 560 -18.88 16.64 10.07
N CYS A 561 -18.79 15.37 9.72
CA CYS A 561 -19.94 14.51 9.45
C CYS A 561 -19.78 13.20 10.23
N ARG A 562 -20.77 12.85 11.03
CA ARG A 562 -20.74 11.69 11.95
C ARG A 562 -19.48 11.64 12.83
N GLY A 563 -19.12 12.80 13.40
CA GLY A 563 -17.96 12.93 14.30
C GLY A 563 -16.61 12.72 13.65
N GLN A 564 -16.51 12.91 12.33
CA GLN A 564 -15.27 12.79 11.59
C GLN A 564 -15.13 13.92 10.58
N GLU A 565 -13.90 14.43 10.45
CA GLU A 565 -13.57 15.51 9.52
C GLU A 565 -13.86 15.11 8.06
N ILE A 566 -14.53 16.02 7.33
CA ILE A 566 -14.79 15.93 5.89
C ILE A 566 -14.21 17.11 5.09
N LEU A 567 -13.94 18.24 5.75
CA LEU A 567 -13.30 19.41 5.17
C LEU A 567 -12.49 20.14 6.21
N SER A 568 -11.35 20.65 5.77
CA SER A 568 -10.61 21.71 6.45
C SER A 568 -10.60 22.99 5.61
N GLY A 569 -10.83 24.13 6.26
CA GLY A 569 -10.98 25.43 5.61
C GLY A 569 -10.57 26.61 6.50
N GLY A 570 -10.58 27.81 5.93
CA GLY A 570 -10.25 29.02 6.67
C GLY A 570 -9.88 30.21 5.80
N GLN A 571 -9.70 31.34 6.47
CA GLN A 571 -9.12 32.54 5.89
C GLN A 571 -7.62 32.35 5.65
N ARG A 572 -7.14 32.89 4.53
CA ARG A 572 -5.71 32.90 4.20
C ARG A 572 -5.08 34.24 4.52
N ILE A 573 -3.79 34.22 4.81
CA ILE A 573 -2.97 35.42 4.91
C ILE A 573 -2.85 36.02 3.51
N HIS A 574 -3.39 37.22 3.32
CA HIS A 574 -3.31 37.97 2.07
C HIS A 574 -2.18 39.02 2.09
N ASP A 575 -1.67 39.40 3.27
CA ASP A 575 -0.53 40.30 3.41
C ASP A 575 0.79 39.56 3.16
N ALA A 576 1.55 40.00 2.14
CA ALA A 576 2.81 39.38 1.75
C ALA A 576 3.86 39.38 2.87
N SER A 577 3.91 40.45 3.68
CA SER A 577 4.90 40.56 4.76
C SER A 577 4.63 39.56 5.89
N MET A 578 3.37 39.42 6.28
CA MET A 578 2.92 38.44 7.27
C MET A 578 3.13 37.01 6.77
N LEU A 579 2.83 36.74 5.49
CA LEU A 579 3.01 35.43 4.89
C LEU A 579 4.49 35.01 4.89
N LYS A 580 5.41 35.92 4.51
CA LYS A 580 6.86 35.69 4.58
C LYS A 580 7.33 35.39 6.00
N LYS A 581 6.90 36.18 7.00
CA LYS A 581 7.22 35.93 8.41
C LYS A 581 6.75 34.55 8.87
N ASN A 582 5.58 34.10 8.42
CA ASN A 582 5.08 32.78 8.75
C ASN A 582 5.85 31.63 8.07
N LEU A 583 6.28 31.82 6.82
CA LEU A 583 7.16 30.88 6.14
C LEU A 583 8.50 30.72 6.88
N GLU A 584 9.10 31.83 7.29
CA GLU A 584 10.34 31.84 8.09
C GLU A 584 10.16 31.13 9.43
N ARG A 585 9.05 31.41 10.13
CA ARG A 585 8.69 30.78 11.41
C ARG A 585 8.60 29.26 11.32
N LEU A 586 8.12 28.73 10.20
CA LEU A 586 7.99 27.28 9.97
C LEU A 586 9.18 26.68 9.20
N HIS A 587 10.27 27.43 9.03
CA HIS A 587 11.48 26.99 8.32
C HIS A 587 11.23 26.51 6.88
N ILE A 588 10.27 27.13 6.19
CA ILE A 588 9.98 26.86 4.78
C ILE A 588 10.87 27.78 3.92
N ASP A 589 11.57 27.21 2.95
CA ASP A 589 12.45 27.96 2.04
C ASP A 589 11.66 28.89 1.12
N ILE A 590 11.81 30.19 1.34
CA ILE A 590 11.16 31.26 0.57
C ILE A 590 11.49 31.17 -0.93
N SER A 591 12.71 30.75 -1.29
CA SER A 591 13.13 30.67 -2.69
C SER A 591 12.34 29.62 -3.49
N SER A 592 11.76 28.64 -2.79
CA SER A 592 10.90 27.63 -3.41
C SER A 592 9.45 28.11 -3.66
N MET A 593 9.09 29.30 -3.16
CA MET A 593 7.73 29.85 -3.17
C MET A 593 7.62 31.18 -3.94
N GLU A 594 8.61 31.55 -4.74
CA GLU A 594 8.69 32.86 -5.41
C GLU A 594 7.45 33.16 -6.27
N ASP A 595 7.01 32.21 -7.10
CA ASP A 595 5.81 32.35 -7.94
C ASP A 595 4.54 32.54 -7.09
N TYR A 596 4.45 31.82 -5.97
CA TYR A 596 3.31 31.92 -5.06
C TYR A 596 3.30 33.26 -4.32
N LEU A 597 4.44 33.69 -3.79
CA LEU A 597 4.59 34.95 -3.07
C LEU A 597 4.33 36.17 -3.94
N SER A 598 4.73 36.12 -5.21
CA SER A 598 4.49 37.19 -6.18
C SER A 598 3.01 37.56 -6.29
N ALA A 599 2.10 36.57 -6.21
CA ALA A 599 0.66 36.80 -6.22
C ALA A 599 0.17 37.66 -5.03
N PHE A 600 0.86 37.61 -3.89
CA PHE A 600 0.55 38.45 -2.72
C PHE A 600 1.18 39.83 -2.82
N GLU A 601 2.36 39.92 -3.42
CA GLU A 601 3.09 41.17 -3.61
C GLU A 601 2.43 42.09 -4.66
N TRP A 602 1.74 41.53 -5.64
CA TRP A 602 1.02 42.29 -6.67
C TRP A 602 -0.41 42.68 -6.28
N GLY A 603 -0.79 42.44 -5.02
CA GLY A 603 -2.11 42.70 -4.51
C GLY A 603 -2.93 41.41 -4.43
N MET A 604 -3.21 40.99 -3.20
CA MET A 604 -4.10 39.87 -2.90
C MET A 604 -5.25 40.38 -2.04
N PRO A 605 -6.52 40.22 -2.46
CA PRO A 605 -7.65 40.56 -1.61
C PRO A 605 -7.74 39.60 -0.41
N PRO A 606 -8.40 40.00 0.69
CA PRO A 606 -8.83 39.06 1.72
C PRO A 606 -9.57 37.89 1.07
N HIS A 607 -9.20 36.67 1.42
CA HIS A 607 -9.78 35.47 0.81
C HIS A 607 -9.71 34.26 1.74
N GLY A 608 -10.42 33.22 1.36
CA GLY A 608 -10.32 31.92 1.99
C GLY A 608 -11.14 30.86 1.26
N GLY A 609 -11.09 29.64 1.80
CA GLY A 609 -11.70 28.50 1.14
C GLY A 609 -11.58 27.22 1.94
N GLY A 610 -11.81 26.10 1.27
CA GLY A 610 -11.74 24.77 1.88
C GLY A 610 -11.59 23.68 0.83
N GLY A 611 -11.19 22.50 1.29
CA GLY A 611 -11.07 21.30 0.46
C GLY A 611 -11.86 20.14 1.06
N ILE A 612 -12.66 19.47 0.24
CA ILE A 612 -13.47 18.30 0.62
C ILE A 612 -12.84 17.05 -0.02
N GLY A 613 -12.62 16.00 0.77
CA GLY A 613 -12.32 14.68 0.20
C GLY A 613 -13.61 14.01 -0.29
N LEU A 614 -13.79 13.82 -1.60
CA LEU A 614 -15.01 13.22 -2.18
C LEU A 614 -15.28 11.83 -1.61
N GLU A 615 -14.26 10.98 -1.58
CA GLU A 615 -14.36 9.62 -1.06
C GLU A 615 -14.63 9.61 0.45
N ARG A 616 -14.07 10.58 1.18
CA ARG A 616 -14.25 10.75 2.62
C ARG A 616 -15.69 11.13 2.96
N LEU A 617 -16.22 12.13 2.26
CA LEU A 617 -17.61 12.56 2.37
C LEU A 617 -18.56 11.39 2.08
N LEU A 618 -18.37 10.70 0.95
CA LEU A 618 -19.21 9.57 0.55
C LEU A 618 -19.15 8.41 1.56
N MET A 619 -17.95 8.08 2.06
CA MET A 619 -17.74 7.03 3.07
C MET A 619 -18.56 7.29 4.33
N LEU A 620 -18.58 8.54 4.81
CA LEU A 620 -19.26 8.92 6.05
C LEU A 620 -20.77 9.07 5.85
N MET A 621 -21.20 9.66 4.73
CA MET A 621 -22.62 9.76 4.37
C MET A 621 -23.31 8.40 4.32
N LEU A 622 -22.67 7.41 3.67
CA LEU A 622 -23.21 6.07 3.46
C LEU A 622 -22.71 5.02 4.46
N ASN A 623 -21.95 5.44 5.48
CA ASN A 623 -21.36 4.59 6.52
C ASN A 623 -20.63 3.33 5.98
N LEU A 624 -19.75 3.51 5.00
CA LEU A 624 -19.12 2.40 4.26
C LEU A 624 -18.01 1.67 5.02
N GLY A 625 -17.61 2.17 6.20
CA GLY A 625 -16.61 1.59 7.12
C GLY A 625 -15.14 1.65 6.65
N ASP A 626 -14.87 1.66 5.35
CA ASP A 626 -13.53 1.79 4.75
C ASP A 626 -13.60 2.69 3.52
N ILE A 627 -12.71 3.69 3.44
CA ILE A 627 -12.64 4.66 2.35
C ILE A 627 -12.40 4.00 0.99
N ARG A 628 -11.78 2.82 0.96
CA ARG A 628 -11.58 2.05 -0.27
C ARG A 628 -12.90 1.60 -0.91
N ASN A 629 -13.98 1.51 -0.14
CA ASN A 629 -15.32 1.23 -0.68
C ASN A 629 -15.89 2.44 -1.44
N ALA A 630 -15.47 3.66 -1.06
CA ALA A 630 -15.85 4.92 -1.71
C ALA A 630 -14.96 5.29 -2.91
N SER A 631 -13.81 4.63 -3.11
CA SER A 631 -12.93 4.87 -4.26
C SER A 631 -13.10 3.79 -5.33
N MET A 632 -13.34 4.17 -6.59
CA MET A 632 -13.59 3.18 -7.67
C MET A 632 -12.39 2.27 -7.90
N PHE A 633 -11.18 2.82 -7.88
CA PHE A 633 -9.92 2.08 -7.94
C PHE A 633 -8.96 2.61 -6.88
N PRO A 634 -9.05 2.12 -5.63
CA PRO A 634 -8.32 2.71 -4.52
C PRO A 634 -6.80 2.70 -4.75
N ARG A 635 -6.15 3.73 -4.22
CA ARG A 635 -4.70 3.87 -4.17
C ARG A 635 -4.27 4.12 -2.73
N ASP A 636 -3.43 3.24 -2.23
CA ASP A 636 -2.83 3.25 -0.92
C ASP A 636 -1.36 2.80 -1.03
N PRO A 637 -0.56 2.82 0.06
CA PRO A 637 0.86 2.46 0.01
C PRO A 637 1.14 1.02 -0.46
N LYS A 638 0.12 0.16 -0.57
CA LYS A 638 0.23 -1.25 -0.96
C LYS A 638 -0.38 -1.55 -2.34
N SER A 639 -0.87 -0.54 -3.04
CA SER A 639 -1.62 -0.70 -4.28
C SER A 639 -0.78 -1.16 -5.47
N PHE A 640 0.52 -0.85 -5.46
CA PHE A 640 1.46 -1.38 -6.44
C PHE A 640 2.29 -2.52 -5.82
N PRO A 641 2.52 -3.63 -6.54
CA PRO A 641 3.46 -4.64 -6.08
C PRO A 641 4.82 -3.96 -5.91
N ALA A 642 5.51 -4.25 -4.81
CA ALA A 642 6.93 -3.94 -4.69
C ALA A 642 7.64 -4.76 -5.77
N LYS A 643 7.80 -4.18 -6.96
CA LYS A 643 8.77 -4.66 -7.93
C LYS A 643 10.09 -4.03 -7.47
N PRO A 644 10.98 -4.78 -6.81
CA PRO A 644 12.32 -4.25 -6.57
C PRO A 644 12.85 -3.82 -7.94
N ALA A 645 13.33 -2.58 -8.05
CA ALA A 645 14.03 -2.17 -9.25
C ALA A 645 15.14 -3.20 -9.47
N VAL A 646 15.07 -3.98 -10.55
CA VAL A 646 16.12 -4.93 -10.88
C VAL A 646 17.30 -4.07 -11.31
N PRO A 647 18.35 -3.93 -10.49
CA PRO A 647 19.47 -3.09 -10.85
C PRO A 647 20.11 -3.71 -12.10
N GLN A 648 20.37 -2.90 -13.13
CA GLN A 648 21.10 -3.40 -14.29
C GLN A 648 22.50 -3.87 -13.84
N LEU A 649 22.88 -5.08 -14.22
CA LEU A 649 24.21 -5.62 -13.95
C LEU A 649 25.28 -4.69 -14.55
N ARG A 650 26.39 -4.49 -13.84
CA ARG A 650 27.52 -3.68 -14.35
C ARG A 650 28.21 -4.35 -15.54
N HIS A 651 28.22 -5.68 -15.53
CA HIS A 651 28.75 -6.55 -16.57
C HIS A 651 27.68 -7.52 -17.04
N PRO A 652 26.74 -7.11 -17.92
CA PRO A 652 25.72 -8.01 -18.43
C PRO A 652 26.30 -9.27 -19.09
N GLU A 653 27.50 -9.16 -19.68
CA GLU A 653 28.25 -10.27 -20.28
C GLU A 653 28.76 -11.29 -19.24
N ALA A 654 28.75 -10.94 -17.94
CA ALA A 654 29.12 -11.83 -16.85
C ALA A 654 27.88 -12.27 -16.02
N SER A 655 26.70 -12.33 -16.64
CA SER A 655 25.48 -12.78 -15.98
C SER A 655 25.56 -14.26 -15.59
N THR A 656 24.99 -14.61 -14.44
CA THR A 656 24.81 -16.00 -13.96
C THR A 656 23.36 -16.47 -14.07
N LEU A 657 22.43 -15.56 -14.34
CA LEU A 657 21.04 -15.88 -14.65
C LEU A 657 20.89 -16.28 -16.13
N HIS A 658 21.58 -15.54 -16.99
CA HIS A 658 21.70 -15.77 -18.43
C HIS A 658 23.18 -15.89 -18.79
N PRO A 659 23.82 -17.04 -18.52
CA PRO A 659 25.25 -17.18 -18.77
C PRO A 659 25.57 -17.04 -20.27
N PRO A 660 26.80 -16.61 -20.64
CA PRO A 660 27.17 -16.40 -22.05
C PRO A 660 27.00 -17.61 -22.98
N TRP A 661 26.95 -18.81 -22.39
CA TRP A 661 26.77 -20.08 -23.08
C TRP A 661 25.33 -20.62 -22.99
N GLU A 662 24.35 -19.83 -22.57
CA GLU A 662 22.95 -20.26 -22.47
C GLU A 662 22.47 -20.93 -23.78
N GLY A 663 21.90 -22.13 -23.66
CA GLY A 663 21.46 -22.94 -24.80
C GLY A 663 22.58 -23.66 -25.58
N ARG A 664 23.83 -23.63 -25.11
CA ARG A 664 24.99 -24.31 -25.72
C ARG A 664 25.81 -25.06 -24.66
N ASP A 665 26.56 -26.08 -25.08
CA ASP A 665 27.55 -26.72 -24.21
C ASP A 665 28.81 -25.85 -24.12
N ARG A 666 29.10 -25.33 -22.92
CA ARG A 666 30.25 -24.45 -22.65
C ARG A 666 31.58 -25.11 -23.00
N ALA A 667 31.76 -26.38 -22.64
CA ALA A 667 33.02 -27.10 -22.84
C ALA A 667 33.23 -27.40 -24.34
N ALA A 668 32.16 -27.79 -25.04
CA ALA A 668 32.19 -27.98 -26.49
C ALA A 668 32.40 -26.68 -27.28
N ALA A 669 31.95 -25.54 -26.73
CA ALA A 669 32.11 -24.21 -27.35
C ALA A 669 33.43 -23.50 -26.99
N HIS A 670 34.31 -24.13 -26.22
CA HIS A 670 35.58 -23.54 -25.74
C HIS A 670 35.41 -22.17 -25.05
N LEU A 671 34.32 -22.00 -24.28
CA LEU A 671 34.04 -20.74 -23.58
C LEU A 671 34.56 -20.76 -22.14
N ASP A 672 35.31 -19.72 -21.78
CA ASP A 672 35.79 -19.50 -20.42
C ASP A 672 34.65 -19.14 -19.46
N LEU A 673 34.85 -19.48 -18.18
CA LEU A 673 33.96 -19.03 -17.11
C LEU A 673 34.10 -17.51 -16.91
N GLN A 674 33.03 -16.87 -16.40
CA GLN A 674 33.06 -15.43 -16.14
C GLN A 674 34.21 -15.07 -15.17
N PRO A 675 34.93 -13.95 -15.40
CA PRO A 675 35.95 -13.47 -14.47
C PRO A 675 35.39 -13.13 -13.09
N ILE A 676 36.15 -13.38 -12.02
CA ILE A 676 35.68 -13.23 -10.63
C ILE A 676 35.45 -11.77 -10.28
N GLU A 677 36.33 -10.86 -10.70
CA GLU A 677 36.21 -9.42 -10.52
C GLU A 677 34.90 -8.87 -11.10
N LYS A 678 34.48 -9.37 -12.27
CA LYS A 678 33.18 -8.99 -12.87
C LYS A 678 32.00 -9.56 -12.10
N LEU A 679 32.11 -10.77 -11.58
CA LEU A 679 31.09 -11.36 -10.72
C LEU A 679 30.96 -10.61 -9.39
N ILE A 680 32.06 -10.12 -8.82
CA ILE A 680 32.06 -9.25 -7.63
C ILE A 680 31.33 -7.93 -7.96
N ALA A 681 31.66 -7.30 -9.09
CA ALA A 681 31.00 -6.07 -9.54
C ALA A 681 29.51 -6.25 -9.90
N ASN A 682 29.06 -7.47 -10.17
CA ASN A 682 27.66 -7.80 -10.48
C ASN A 682 26.85 -8.21 -9.25
N TYR A 683 27.41 -9.05 -8.38
CA TYR A 683 26.67 -9.76 -7.31
C TYR A 683 27.31 -9.62 -5.93
N GLY A 684 28.56 -9.18 -5.87
CA GLY A 684 29.36 -9.19 -4.65
C GLY A 684 29.14 -8.01 -3.71
N ASP A 685 29.65 -8.23 -2.50
CA ASP A 685 29.77 -7.25 -1.44
C ASP A 685 31.23 -7.10 -0.99
N ALA A 686 31.49 -6.27 0.03
CA ALA A 686 32.84 -5.99 0.52
C ALA A 686 33.67 -7.23 0.85
N SER A 687 33.07 -8.27 1.44
CA SER A 687 33.74 -9.53 1.75
C SER A 687 34.26 -10.24 0.50
N ASN A 688 33.53 -10.18 -0.62
CA ASN A 688 33.90 -10.90 -1.85
C ASN A 688 35.14 -10.29 -2.52
N THR A 689 35.47 -9.02 -2.23
CA THR A 689 36.71 -8.42 -2.74
C THR A 689 37.97 -9.14 -2.24
N SER A 690 37.90 -9.91 -1.14
CA SER A 690 39.01 -10.75 -0.67
C SER A 690 39.26 -11.99 -1.53
N TRP A 691 38.31 -12.36 -2.39
CA TRP A 691 38.40 -13.57 -3.20
C TRP A 691 39.45 -13.48 -4.32
N LEU A 692 39.94 -12.28 -4.58
CA LEU A 692 41.03 -12.07 -5.54
C LEU A 692 42.41 -12.38 -4.91
N GLU A 693 42.50 -12.65 -3.61
CA GLU A 693 43.76 -12.98 -2.95
C GLU A 693 44.23 -14.40 -3.28
N PRO A 694 45.55 -14.64 -3.42
CA PRO A 694 46.09 -15.95 -3.77
C PRO A 694 45.70 -17.08 -2.79
N ARG A 695 45.45 -16.75 -1.53
CA ARG A 695 45.03 -17.72 -0.50
C ARG A 695 43.60 -18.21 -0.66
N THR A 696 42.78 -17.53 -1.46
CA THR A 696 41.37 -17.89 -1.66
C THR A 696 41.24 -18.86 -2.82
N GLU A 697 40.71 -20.05 -2.54
CA GLU A 697 40.28 -20.98 -3.56
C GLU A 697 38.84 -20.68 -3.98
N ILE A 698 38.56 -20.78 -5.28
CA ILE A 698 37.24 -20.46 -5.84
C ILE A 698 36.61 -21.72 -6.41
N TRP A 699 35.51 -22.15 -5.78
CA TRP A 699 34.64 -23.16 -6.38
C TRP A 699 33.72 -22.50 -7.43
N ARG A 700 33.52 -23.17 -8.57
CA ARG A 700 32.69 -22.68 -9.69
C ARG A 700 31.63 -23.72 -10.07
N ALA A 701 30.41 -23.26 -10.31
CA ALA A 701 29.35 -24.08 -10.89
C ALA A 701 29.49 -24.13 -12.43
N GLU A 702 29.46 -25.32 -13.02
CA GLU A 702 29.65 -25.49 -14.48
C GLU A 702 28.48 -24.95 -15.32
N ASP A 703 27.26 -25.01 -14.80
CA ASP A 703 26.03 -24.67 -15.52
C ASP A 703 25.81 -23.16 -15.63
N THR A 704 26.05 -22.44 -14.54
CA THR A 704 25.73 -21.01 -14.38
C THR A 704 26.97 -20.13 -14.27
N GLY A 705 28.12 -20.72 -13.95
CA GLY A 705 29.34 -20.00 -13.65
C GLY A 705 29.37 -19.32 -12.27
N ALA A 706 28.36 -19.59 -11.42
CA ALA A 706 28.32 -19.11 -10.04
C ALA A 706 29.60 -19.45 -9.28
N ALA A 707 30.02 -18.58 -8.35
CA ALA A 707 31.28 -18.75 -7.61
C ALA A 707 31.09 -18.68 -6.09
N ILE A 708 31.83 -19.51 -5.36
CA ILE A 708 31.98 -19.44 -3.90
C ILE A 708 33.47 -19.53 -3.54
N GLY A 709 33.98 -18.52 -2.84
CA GLY A 709 35.37 -18.46 -2.35
C GLY A 709 35.53 -19.02 -0.94
N PHE A 710 36.59 -19.78 -0.72
CA PHE A 710 36.93 -20.35 0.58
C PHE A 710 38.45 -20.50 0.78
N VAL A 711 38.87 -20.58 2.03
CA VAL A 711 40.27 -20.80 2.43
C VAL A 711 40.36 -22.08 3.26
N PRO A 712 41.13 -23.09 2.83
CA PRO A 712 41.41 -24.27 3.65
C PRO A 712 42.25 -23.89 4.87
N GLN A 713 41.81 -24.27 6.07
CA GLN A 713 42.52 -24.06 7.33
C GLN A 713 42.43 -25.33 8.19
N GLY A 714 43.50 -26.14 8.18
CA GLY A 714 43.47 -27.48 8.77
C GLY A 714 42.38 -28.34 8.13
N ASP A 715 41.53 -28.96 8.95
CA ASP A 715 40.39 -29.77 8.47
C ASP A 715 39.17 -28.95 8.03
N TYR A 716 39.27 -27.61 7.98
CA TYR A 716 38.12 -26.72 7.75
C TYR A 716 38.25 -25.97 6.43
N ALA A 717 37.10 -25.68 5.81
CA ALA A 717 36.99 -24.74 4.72
C ALA A 717 36.29 -23.47 5.24
N ILE A 718 37.04 -22.38 5.39
CA ILE A 718 36.51 -21.07 5.81
C ILE A 718 35.93 -20.37 4.58
N THR A 719 34.61 -20.38 4.45
CA THR A 719 33.86 -19.77 3.34
C THR A 719 33.49 -18.34 3.71
N VAL A 720 33.83 -17.36 2.86
CA VAL A 720 33.75 -15.94 3.20
C VAL A 720 32.74 -15.23 2.30
N GLY A 721 31.74 -14.55 2.87
CA GLY A 721 30.81 -13.72 2.10
C GLY A 721 29.71 -14.51 1.37
N ASP A 722 28.86 -13.81 0.62
CA ASP A 722 27.75 -14.43 -0.11
C ASP A 722 28.19 -15.07 -1.44
N PRO A 723 27.44 -16.06 -1.98
CA PRO A 723 27.68 -16.59 -3.31
C PRO A 723 27.62 -15.51 -4.39
N LEU A 724 28.54 -15.53 -5.35
CA LEU A 724 28.53 -14.63 -6.50
C LEU A 724 27.65 -15.19 -7.63
N CYS A 725 26.33 -15.04 -7.47
CA CYS A 725 25.34 -15.35 -8.50
C CYS A 725 24.02 -14.60 -8.26
N HIS A 726 23.07 -14.73 -9.18
CA HIS A 726 21.72 -14.23 -8.97
C HIS A 726 21.07 -14.90 -7.73
N PRO A 727 20.37 -14.16 -6.84
CA PRO A 727 19.80 -14.70 -5.59
C PRO A 727 18.91 -15.94 -5.76
N GLU A 728 18.22 -16.06 -6.90
CA GLU A 728 17.40 -17.24 -7.24
C GLU A 728 18.21 -18.54 -7.25
N HIS A 729 19.50 -18.47 -7.59
CA HIS A 729 20.39 -19.62 -7.65
C HIS A 729 21.00 -19.99 -6.28
N PHE A 730 20.94 -19.12 -5.27
CA PHE A 730 21.60 -19.32 -3.98
C PHE A 730 21.34 -20.70 -3.37
N PRO A 731 20.09 -21.22 -3.28
CA PRO A 731 19.86 -22.51 -2.66
C PRO A 731 20.54 -23.68 -3.39
N LYS A 732 20.57 -23.66 -4.73
CA LYS A 732 21.20 -24.71 -5.54
C LYS A 732 22.73 -24.59 -5.48
N THR A 733 23.25 -23.37 -5.58
CA THR A 733 24.68 -23.06 -5.53
C THR A 733 25.27 -23.48 -4.18
N ILE A 734 24.67 -23.06 -3.06
CA ILE A 734 25.12 -23.43 -1.70
C ILE A 734 25.09 -24.95 -1.51
N ALA A 735 24.00 -25.62 -1.88
CA ALA A 735 23.88 -27.07 -1.70
C ALA A 735 24.93 -27.86 -2.50
N THR A 736 25.26 -27.41 -3.71
CA THR A 736 26.25 -28.07 -4.58
C THR A 736 27.67 -27.84 -4.07
N TYR A 737 28.00 -26.60 -3.68
CA TYR A 737 29.27 -26.26 -3.04
C TYR A 737 29.51 -27.05 -1.75
N LEU A 738 28.52 -27.13 -0.85
CA LEU A 738 28.65 -27.89 0.40
C LEU A 738 28.89 -29.39 0.15
N ARG A 739 28.39 -29.93 -0.96
CA ARG A 739 28.68 -31.30 -1.39
C ARG A 739 30.14 -31.44 -1.83
N TYR A 740 30.62 -30.51 -2.67
CA TYR A 740 32.01 -30.47 -3.12
C TYR A 740 32.99 -30.42 -1.94
N ILE A 741 32.76 -29.51 -0.99
CA ILE A 741 33.63 -29.37 0.19
C ILE A 741 33.72 -30.66 1.01
N ARG A 742 32.60 -31.37 1.19
CA ARG A 742 32.57 -32.60 2.00
C ARG A 742 33.08 -33.83 1.26
N LYS A 743 32.70 -34.00 -0.01
CA LYS A 743 32.98 -35.22 -0.77
C LYS A 743 34.31 -35.16 -1.50
N ASP A 744 34.58 -34.02 -2.13
CA ASP A 744 35.69 -33.91 -3.08
C ASP A 744 36.93 -33.31 -2.40
N ARG A 745 36.71 -32.43 -1.41
CA ARG A 745 37.79 -31.80 -0.62
C ARG A 745 38.02 -32.41 0.75
N ASN A 746 37.08 -33.21 1.25
CA ASN A 746 37.12 -33.80 2.58
C ASN A 746 37.36 -32.77 3.71
N LEU A 747 36.79 -31.56 3.58
CA LEU A 747 36.89 -30.48 4.56
C LEU A 747 35.56 -30.25 5.28
N LYS A 748 35.63 -29.70 6.50
CA LYS A 748 34.48 -29.28 7.31
C LYS A 748 34.11 -27.83 6.98
N PRO A 749 32.91 -27.54 6.46
CA PRO A 749 32.57 -26.18 6.05
C PRO A 749 32.22 -25.29 7.24
N LEU A 750 32.80 -24.09 7.29
CA LEU A 750 32.43 -22.99 8.18
C LEU A 750 32.16 -21.77 7.30
N TRP A 751 31.06 -21.05 7.52
CA TRP A 751 30.72 -19.87 6.75
C TRP A 751 30.83 -18.63 7.63
N VAL A 752 31.57 -17.63 7.19
CA VAL A 752 31.80 -16.37 7.90
C VAL A 752 31.46 -15.19 7.01
N LEU A 753 31.02 -14.10 7.64
CA LEU A 753 30.72 -12.83 6.97
C LEU A 753 29.63 -12.95 5.89
N CYS A 754 28.68 -13.87 6.03
CA CYS A 754 27.57 -13.98 5.07
C CYS A 754 26.43 -13.00 5.40
N GLY A 755 25.75 -12.55 4.35
CA GLY A 755 24.56 -11.74 4.47
C GLY A 755 23.33 -12.55 4.88
N GLN A 756 22.24 -11.85 5.16
CA GLN A 756 21.01 -12.43 5.68
C GLN A 756 20.41 -13.54 4.79
N LEU A 757 20.41 -13.39 3.47
CA LEU A 757 19.83 -14.40 2.57
C LEU A 757 20.58 -15.75 2.63
N THR A 758 21.91 -15.70 2.65
CA THR A 758 22.75 -16.90 2.79
C THR A 758 22.59 -17.52 4.17
N GLU A 759 22.55 -16.69 5.22
CA GLU A 759 22.27 -17.11 6.60
C GLU A 759 20.95 -17.87 6.70
N GLU A 760 19.86 -17.33 6.15
CA GLU A 760 18.52 -17.92 6.18
C GLU A 760 18.50 -19.27 5.46
N ILE A 761 19.17 -19.39 4.32
CA ILE A 761 19.25 -20.65 3.56
C ILE A 761 20.02 -21.71 4.34
N LEU A 762 21.19 -21.36 4.89
CA LEU A 762 21.99 -22.28 5.71
C LEU A 762 21.21 -22.72 6.96
N ALA A 763 20.53 -21.79 7.61
CA ALA A 763 19.74 -22.05 8.81
C ALA A 763 18.52 -22.95 8.54
N THR A 764 17.74 -22.64 7.51
CA THR A 764 16.44 -23.30 7.28
C THR A 764 16.56 -24.58 6.45
N LYS A 765 17.36 -24.58 5.37
CA LYS A 765 17.50 -25.75 4.48
C LYS A 765 18.55 -26.73 4.98
N HIS A 766 19.59 -26.25 5.65
CA HIS A 766 20.69 -27.09 6.12
C HIS A 766 20.72 -27.26 7.64
N ASN A 767 19.81 -26.62 8.39
CA ASN A 767 19.73 -26.69 9.85
C ASN A 767 21.03 -26.22 10.55
N TRP A 768 21.71 -25.22 9.96
CA TRP A 768 22.92 -24.64 10.55
C TRP A 768 22.57 -23.69 11.69
N ARG A 769 23.53 -23.48 12.58
CA ARG A 769 23.44 -22.51 13.67
C ARG A 769 24.16 -21.25 13.27
N THR A 770 23.60 -20.10 13.64
CA THR A 770 24.12 -18.82 13.19
C THR A 770 24.16 -17.80 14.33
N PHE A 771 25.08 -16.84 14.21
CA PHE A 771 25.15 -15.65 15.07
C PHE A 771 25.92 -14.55 14.35
N SER A 772 25.73 -13.31 14.78
CA SER A 772 26.50 -12.15 14.30
C SER A 772 27.37 -11.59 15.41
N VAL A 773 28.63 -11.32 15.06
CA VAL A 773 29.67 -10.64 15.87
C VAL A 773 30.38 -9.56 15.05
N ALA A 774 29.84 -9.29 13.86
CA ALA A 774 30.37 -8.35 12.89
C ALA A 774 29.22 -7.80 12.05
N ALA A 775 29.37 -6.57 11.59
CA ALA A 775 28.43 -5.88 10.72
C ALA A 775 29.19 -5.16 9.62
N GLU A 776 28.66 -5.20 8.39
CA GLU A 776 29.04 -4.29 7.33
C GLU A 776 28.73 -2.85 7.75
N GLN A 777 29.68 -1.94 7.59
CA GLN A 777 29.58 -0.56 8.08
C GLN A 777 29.17 0.36 6.93
N ARG A 778 27.86 0.56 6.74
CA ARG A 778 27.28 1.21 5.56
C ARG A 778 26.80 2.63 5.80
N LEU A 779 26.84 3.46 4.78
CA LEU A 779 26.22 4.78 4.75
C LEU A 779 25.68 5.12 3.36
N ASP A 780 24.75 6.07 3.32
CA ASP A 780 24.34 6.75 2.09
C ASP A 780 25.19 8.02 1.92
N PRO A 781 26.07 8.10 0.89
CA PRO A 781 26.92 9.27 0.71
C PRO A 781 26.15 10.52 0.28
N THR A 782 24.92 10.39 -0.25
CA THR A 782 24.06 11.52 -0.64
C THR A 782 23.41 12.20 0.56
N HIS A 783 23.24 11.47 1.66
CA HIS A 783 22.65 11.95 2.93
C HIS A 783 23.58 11.65 4.11
N ASN A 784 24.89 11.94 3.98
CA ASN A 784 25.86 11.62 5.04
C ASN A 784 25.83 12.67 6.17
N PRO A 785 25.40 12.33 7.40
CA PRO A 785 25.35 13.29 8.52
C PRO A 785 26.72 13.85 8.91
N ALA A 786 27.82 13.13 8.62
CA ALA A 786 29.18 13.59 8.90
C ALA A 786 29.58 14.83 8.10
N GLN A 787 28.85 15.19 7.04
CA GLN A 787 29.08 16.44 6.30
C GLN A 787 28.81 17.68 7.18
N HIS A 788 27.93 17.57 8.18
CA HIS A 788 27.59 18.67 9.09
C HIS A 788 28.22 18.53 10.48
N ASP A 789 29.08 17.54 10.71
CA ASP A 789 29.74 17.34 11.99
C ASP A 789 30.85 18.37 12.23
N ASN A 790 30.77 19.10 13.34
CA ASN A 790 31.68 20.19 13.67
C ASN A 790 33.14 19.74 13.86
N ASP A 791 33.39 18.54 14.40
CA ASP A 791 34.74 18.02 14.64
C ASP A 791 35.39 17.60 13.32
N ILE A 792 34.64 16.90 12.47
CA ILE A 792 35.10 16.50 11.13
C ILE A 792 35.40 17.74 10.28
N GLN A 793 34.49 18.73 10.24
CA GLN A 793 34.72 19.96 9.49
C GLN A 793 35.90 20.78 10.02
N ARG A 794 36.17 20.75 11.32
CA ARG A 794 37.37 21.36 11.91
C ARG A 794 38.64 20.67 11.43
N LYS A 795 38.67 19.33 11.41
CA LYS A 795 39.81 18.53 10.93
C LYS A 795 40.07 18.70 9.43
N ILE A 796 39.02 18.73 8.61
CA ILE A 796 39.13 18.98 7.16
C ILE A 796 39.72 20.39 6.90
N ARG A 797 39.22 21.41 7.61
CA ARG A 797 39.77 22.78 7.53
C ARG A 797 41.23 22.83 7.99
N HIS A 798 41.61 22.06 9.01
CA HIS A 798 43.00 21.97 9.45
C HIS A 798 43.89 21.35 8.37
N ALA A 799 43.50 20.23 7.77
CA ALA A 799 44.25 19.60 6.68
C ALA A 799 44.41 20.53 5.47
N SER A 800 43.34 21.24 5.08
CA SER A 800 43.39 22.24 4.02
C SER A 800 44.34 23.40 4.34
N LYS A 801 44.36 23.89 5.59
CA LYS A 801 45.33 24.92 6.05
C LYS A 801 46.78 24.45 5.99
N GLN A 802 47.03 23.15 6.15
CA GLN A 802 48.36 22.54 6.02
C GLN A 802 48.76 22.27 4.55
N GLY A 803 47.96 22.74 3.58
CA GLY A 803 48.27 22.61 2.15
C GLY A 803 47.96 21.23 1.56
N ILE A 804 47.16 20.41 2.24
CA ILE A 804 46.73 19.12 1.71
C ILE A 804 45.78 19.32 0.53
N HIS A 805 46.09 18.69 -0.60
CA HIS A 805 45.22 18.63 -1.78
C HIS A 805 45.05 17.18 -2.25
N ILE A 806 43.91 16.88 -2.87
CA ILE A 806 43.53 15.52 -3.27
C ILE A 806 43.56 15.41 -4.79
N ILE A 807 44.18 14.34 -5.30
CA ILE A 807 44.20 13.98 -6.71
C ILE A 807 43.37 12.72 -6.90
N ASP A 808 42.40 12.81 -7.81
CA ASP A 808 41.48 11.73 -8.13
C ASP A 808 41.89 10.99 -9.40
N TYR A 809 41.87 9.66 -9.34
CA TYR A 809 41.91 8.79 -10.50
C TYR A 809 40.58 8.05 -10.59
N PRO A 810 39.75 8.34 -11.61
CA PRO A 810 38.40 7.80 -11.70
C PRO A 810 38.43 6.29 -11.99
N LEU A 811 37.26 5.67 -11.89
CA LEU A 811 37.06 4.23 -12.09
C LEU A 811 37.80 3.70 -13.33
N GLY A 812 38.58 2.64 -13.15
CA GLY A 812 39.28 1.96 -14.23
C GLY A 812 40.56 2.66 -14.72
N LYS A 813 40.90 3.84 -14.19
CA LYS A 813 42.14 4.55 -14.55
C LYS A 813 43.21 4.36 -13.49
N ALA A 814 44.30 3.69 -13.87
CA ALA A 814 45.47 3.52 -13.00
C ALA A 814 46.20 4.87 -12.80
N PRO A 815 46.70 5.16 -11.58
CA PRO A 815 47.69 6.23 -11.40
C PRO A 815 48.95 5.97 -12.24
N PRO A 816 49.67 7.02 -12.69
CA PRO A 816 50.93 6.89 -13.42
C PRO A 816 51.96 6.03 -12.67
N PRO A 817 52.88 5.33 -13.37
CA PRO A 817 53.89 4.48 -12.74
C PRO A 817 54.69 5.16 -11.61
N GLU A 818 55.05 6.43 -11.79
CA GLU A 818 55.76 7.22 -10.77
C GLU A 818 54.95 7.42 -9.49
N ILE A 819 53.64 7.68 -9.62
CA ILE A 819 52.73 7.84 -8.50
C ILE A 819 52.49 6.51 -7.80
N ARG A 820 52.37 5.41 -8.56
CA ARG A 820 52.26 4.06 -7.98
C ARG A 820 53.50 3.68 -7.17
N ALA A 821 54.69 3.96 -7.69
CA ALA A 821 55.95 3.74 -6.96
C ALA A 821 56.00 4.55 -5.65
N LYS A 822 55.54 5.80 -5.65
CA LYS A 822 55.42 6.61 -4.42
C LYS A 822 54.44 5.98 -3.43
N VAL A 823 53.26 5.57 -3.88
CA VAL A 823 52.26 4.90 -3.04
C VAL A 823 52.82 3.61 -2.46
N ASP A 824 53.47 2.76 -3.27
CA ASP A 824 54.06 1.50 -2.82
C ASP A 824 55.13 1.73 -1.74
N ALA A 825 56.00 2.72 -1.93
CA ALA A 825 57.00 3.10 -0.94
C ALA A 825 56.37 3.55 0.39
N ARG A 826 55.29 4.35 0.33
CA ARG A 826 54.56 4.80 1.53
C ARG A 826 53.78 3.68 2.21
N VAL A 827 53.20 2.75 1.44
CA VAL A 827 52.56 1.55 1.98
C VAL A 827 53.58 0.67 2.72
N GLN A 828 54.78 0.48 2.15
CA GLN A 828 55.84 -0.27 2.83
C GLN A 828 56.32 0.43 4.12
N ASP A 829 56.47 1.75 4.10
CA ASP A 829 56.80 2.53 5.30
C ASP A 829 55.71 2.43 6.38
N TRP A 830 54.44 2.47 5.97
CA TRP A 830 53.31 2.26 6.87
C TRP A 830 53.29 0.86 7.47
N ILE A 831 53.54 -0.17 6.68
CA ILE A 831 53.63 -1.57 7.15
C ILE A 831 54.74 -1.70 8.20
N LYS A 832 55.93 -1.14 7.94
CA LYS A 832 57.08 -1.21 8.86
C LYS A 832 56.85 -0.50 10.20
N ASN A 833 56.13 0.63 10.19
CA ASN A 833 55.89 1.44 11.39
C ASN A 833 54.64 1.04 12.18
N ARG A 834 53.88 0.06 11.70
CA ARG A 834 52.64 -0.39 12.32
C ARG A 834 52.90 -1.17 13.61
N LYS A 835 52.15 -0.90 14.68
CA LYS A 835 52.27 -1.58 15.99
C LYS A 835 51.00 -2.35 16.36
N GLY A 836 51.16 -3.59 16.85
CA GLY A 836 50.09 -4.46 17.40
C GLY A 836 49.58 -5.55 16.44
N LYS A 837 49.07 -6.66 17.00
CA LYS A 837 48.48 -7.79 16.26
C LYS A 837 47.30 -7.32 15.38
N GLN A 838 47.28 -7.69 14.11
CA GLN A 838 46.17 -7.33 13.22
C GLN A 838 45.15 -8.44 13.09
N VAL A 839 43.90 -8.02 12.89
CA VAL A 839 42.83 -8.84 12.37
C VAL A 839 42.38 -8.18 11.07
N HIS A 840 42.63 -8.83 9.95
CA HIS A 840 42.30 -8.29 8.64
C HIS A 840 41.88 -9.37 7.64
N LEU A 841 40.87 -9.07 6.83
CA LEU A 841 40.39 -9.99 5.80
C LEU A 841 41.23 -9.91 4.52
N THR A 842 41.90 -8.78 4.27
CA THR A 842 42.70 -8.60 3.05
C THR A 842 43.99 -7.84 3.25
N GLU A 843 45.04 -8.29 2.56
CA GLU A 843 46.31 -7.60 2.42
C GLU A 843 46.14 -6.26 1.68
N ILE A 844 47.12 -5.36 1.84
CA ILE A 844 47.13 -4.07 1.14
C ILE A 844 47.69 -4.29 -0.26
N ARG A 845 46.80 -4.48 -1.24
CA ARG A 845 47.14 -4.63 -2.66
C ARG A 845 46.38 -3.58 -3.49
N PRO A 846 46.83 -2.31 -3.51
CA PRO A 846 46.05 -1.20 -4.09
C PRO A 846 45.77 -1.40 -5.59
N TRP A 847 46.68 -2.07 -6.30
CA TRP A 847 46.64 -2.24 -7.76
C TRP A 847 45.97 -3.53 -8.25
N GLN A 848 45.46 -4.36 -7.35
CA GLN A 848 44.62 -5.48 -7.75
C GLN A 848 43.29 -4.95 -8.30
N ASP A 849 42.80 -5.48 -9.42
CA ASP A 849 41.50 -5.10 -9.98
C ASP A 849 41.30 -3.58 -10.21
N ILE A 850 42.23 -2.96 -10.96
CA ILE A 850 42.17 -1.53 -11.30
C ILE A 850 40.87 -1.18 -12.04
N ALA A 851 40.35 -2.11 -12.85
CA ALA A 851 39.14 -1.90 -13.65
C ALA A 851 37.93 -1.49 -12.82
N HIS A 852 37.80 -2.02 -11.60
CA HIS A 852 36.69 -1.74 -10.69
C HIS A 852 37.09 -0.88 -9.49
N ARG A 853 38.21 -0.14 -9.59
CA ARG A 853 38.69 0.76 -8.52
C ARG A 853 38.86 2.19 -8.97
N SER A 854 38.63 3.11 -8.04
CA SER A 854 39.08 4.51 -8.13
C SER A 854 39.98 4.86 -6.95
N TYR A 855 40.84 5.85 -7.15
CA TYR A 855 41.90 6.21 -6.22
C TYR A 855 41.84 7.69 -5.88
N HIS A 856 41.94 8.01 -4.60
CA HIS A 856 41.95 9.39 -4.09
C HIS A 856 43.21 9.55 -3.23
N LEU A 857 44.16 10.36 -3.71
CA LEU A 857 45.49 10.51 -3.11
C LEU A 857 45.65 11.90 -2.52
N ALA A 858 46.00 11.98 -1.23
CA ALA A 858 46.23 13.26 -0.56
C ALA A 858 47.72 13.61 -0.52
N PHE A 859 48.08 14.74 -1.11
CA PHE A 859 49.45 15.26 -1.19
C PHE A 859 49.62 16.53 -0.37
N GLY A 860 50.80 16.68 0.24
CA GLY A 860 51.25 17.91 0.88
C GLY A 860 51.80 18.93 -0.13
N PRO A 861 52.08 20.16 0.32
CA PRO A 861 52.63 21.22 -0.53
C PRO A 861 54.04 20.90 -1.06
N ASP A 862 54.78 20.02 -0.39
CA ASP A 862 56.09 19.51 -0.78
C ASP A 862 56.02 18.33 -1.76
N GLY A 863 54.82 17.90 -2.16
CA GLY A 863 54.59 16.73 -3.02
C GLY A 863 54.69 15.39 -2.30
N THR A 864 54.77 15.39 -0.96
CA THR A 864 54.74 14.17 -0.14
C THR A 864 53.34 13.57 -0.09
N LEU A 865 53.24 12.25 -0.27
CA LEU A 865 51.96 11.52 -0.17
C LEU A 865 51.62 11.23 1.30
N HIS A 866 50.51 11.79 1.77
CA HIS A 866 50.05 11.69 3.16
C HIS A 866 48.87 10.75 3.38
N ALA A 867 48.01 10.52 2.37
CA ALA A 867 46.94 9.50 2.49
C ALA A 867 46.58 8.86 1.15
N LEU A 868 46.04 7.64 1.23
CA LEU A 868 45.49 6.86 0.12
C LEU A 868 44.06 6.43 0.51
N VAL A 869 43.08 6.75 -0.34
CA VAL A 869 41.74 6.16 -0.28
C VAL A 869 41.46 5.41 -1.57
N VAL A 870 41.25 4.10 -1.48
CA VAL A 870 40.83 3.26 -2.61
C VAL A 870 39.37 2.91 -2.45
N MET A 871 38.58 3.24 -3.48
CA MET A 871 37.18 2.88 -3.60
C MET A 871 37.05 1.68 -4.55
N ALA A 872 36.40 0.61 -4.11
CA ALA A 872 36.14 -0.58 -4.92
C ALA A 872 34.66 -0.66 -5.29
N GLN A 873 34.36 -0.90 -6.55
CA GLN A 873 33.00 -1.02 -7.06
C GLN A 873 32.42 -2.40 -6.71
N LEU A 874 31.26 -2.42 -6.05
CA LEU A 874 30.52 -3.64 -5.68
C LEU A 874 29.30 -3.80 -6.60
N SER A 875 28.48 -4.82 -6.34
CA SER A 875 27.19 -4.98 -7.04
C SER A 875 26.36 -3.69 -7.03
N PRO A 876 25.52 -3.43 -8.06
CA PRO A 876 24.66 -2.25 -8.07
C PRO A 876 23.79 -2.12 -6.81
N LEU A 877 23.39 -3.26 -6.22
CA LEU A 877 22.61 -3.31 -4.98
C LEU A 877 23.43 -2.91 -3.74
N ARG A 878 24.73 -3.23 -3.71
CA ARG A 878 25.61 -2.97 -2.55
C ARG A 878 26.43 -1.68 -2.69
N GLY A 879 26.52 -1.12 -3.89
CA GLY A 879 27.14 0.17 -4.19
C GLY A 879 28.65 0.09 -4.29
N TRP A 880 29.37 0.72 -3.36
CA TRP A 880 30.84 0.78 -3.35
C TRP A 880 31.43 0.45 -1.98
N GLN A 881 32.71 0.12 -1.93
CA GLN A 881 33.47 -0.08 -0.70
C GLN A 881 34.60 0.94 -0.59
N VAL A 882 34.73 1.61 0.57
CA VAL A 882 35.98 2.28 0.97
C VAL A 882 36.96 1.18 1.42
N LYS A 883 37.73 0.65 0.46
CA LYS A 883 38.54 -0.57 0.65
C LYS A 883 39.80 -0.30 1.48
N TYR A 884 40.56 0.72 1.11
CA TYR A 884 41.80 1.09 1.79
C TYR A 884 41.80 2.58 2.13
N PRO A 885 41.37 2.96 3.34
CA PRO A 885 41.58 4.31 3.88
C PRO A 885 42.87 4.31 4.73
N LEU A 886 43.99 4.72 4.15
CA LEU A 886 45.30 4.72 4.79
C LEU A 886 45.82 6.15 4.98
N ASP A 887 46.18 6.50 6.21
CA ASP A 887 47.02 7.64 6.56
C ASP A 887 48.47 7.19 6.72
N PHE A 888 49.40 7.86 6.04
CA PHE A 888 50.81 7.50 6.10
C PHE A 888 51.54 8.23 7.25
N PRO A 889 52.67 7.71 7.76
CA PRO A 889 53.43 8.36 8.84
C PRO A 889 53.74 9.83 8.51
N SER A 890 53.67 10.74 9.48
CA SER A 890 53.80 12.21 9.31
C SER A 890 52.64 12.94 8.61
N ALA A 891 51.52 12.27 8.31
CA ALA A 891 50.32 12.95 7.81
C ALA A 891 49.78 14.00 8.82
N PRO A 892 49.49 15.24 8.40
CA PRO A 892 48.82 16.21 9.24
C PRO A 892 47.46 15.70 9.73
N SER A 893 47.08 16.08 10.96
CA SER A 893 45.77 15.73 11.52
C SER A 893 44.63 16.19 10.60
N GLY A 894 43.66 15.31 10.35
CA GLY A 894 42.52 15.57 9.47
C GLY A 894 42.71 15.15 8.00
N THR A 895 43.90 14.69 7.62
CA THR A 895 44.18 14.31 6.22
C THR A 895 43.31 13.15 5.75
N ILE A 896 43.15 12.09 6.56
CA ILE A 896 42.36 10.93 6.18
C ILE A 896 40.85 11.21 6.21
N GLU A 897 40.38 12.00 7.18
CA GLU A 897 39.00 12.47 7.20
C GLU A 897 38.69 13.29 5.95
N SER A 898 39.60 14.17 5.53
CA SER A 898 39.45 14.93 4.28
C SER A 898 39.41 14.02 3.05
N ALA A 899 40.31 13.04 2.95
CA ALA A 899 40.38 12.13 1.80
C ALA A 899 39.14 11.22 1.71
N VAL A 900 38.67 10.70 2.84
CA VAL A 900 37.48 9.83 2.87
C VAL A 900 36.22 10.63 2.57
N MET A 901 36.03 11.80 3.19
CA MET A 901 34.85 12.64 2.92
C MET A 901 34.81 13.12 1.47
N HIS A 902 35.97 13.43 0.87
CA HIS A 902 36.08 13.72 -0.55
C HIS A 902 35.66 12.53 -1.43
N ALA A 903 36.16 11.33 -1.14
CA ALA A 903 35.79 10.11 -1.88
C ALA A 903 34.30 9.77 -1.75
N LEU A 904 33.71 9.95 -0.56
CA LEU A 904 32.27 9.76 -0.34
C LEU A 904 31.45 10.78 -1.11
N LYS A 905 31.84 12.07 -1.08
CA LYS A 905 31.19 13.11 -1.87
C LYS A 905 31.26 12.80 -3.37
N PHE A 906 32.43 12.41 -3.86
CA PHE A 906 32.62 12.01 -5.26
C PHE A 906 31.68 10.85 -5.67
N ALA A 907 31.49 9.86 -4.78
CA ALA A 907 30.52 8.78 -5.01
C ALA A 907 29.06 9.26 -4.97
N GLY A 908 28.70 10.13 -4.02
CA GLY A 908 27.36 10.70 -3.90
C GLY A 908 26.97 11.57 -5.11
N ASP A 909 27.88 12.42 -5.59
CA ASP A 909 27.70 13.24 -6.78
C ASP A 909 27.49 12.39 -8.05
N ALA A 910 28.00 11.16 -8.06
CA ALA A 910 27.80 10.15 -9.11
C ALA A 910 26.51 9.31 -8.95
N GLY A 911 25.65 9.64 -7.97
CA GLY A 911 24.37 8.97 -7.74
C GLY A 911 24.46 7.64 -6.98
N VAL A 912 25.58 7.37 -6.30
CA VAL A 912 25.73 6.18 -5.45
C VAL A 912 24.94 6.36 -4.16
N THR A 913 24.07 5.42 -3.80
CA THR A 913 23.21 5.50 -2.60
C THR A 913 23.66 4.59 -1.44
N SER A 914 24.72 3.79 -1.64
CA SER A 914 25.27 2.89 -0.63
C SER A 914 26.79 2.80 -0.75
N VAL A 915 27.49 3.05 0.35
CA VAL A 915 28.93 2.82 0.48
C VAL A 915 29.18 2.07 1.79
N THR A 916 30.05 1.05 1.76
CA THR A 916 30.49 0.32 2.96
C THR A 916 31.97 0.53 3.25
N PHE A 917 32.36 0.55 4.52
CA PHE A 917 33.76 0.43 4.94
C PHE A 917 34.22 -1.03 5.12
N GLY A 918 33.36 -2.00 4.79
CA GLY A 918 33.57 -3.43 5.04
C GLY A 918 33.18 -3.86 6.45
N GLY A 919 33.13 -5.17 6.68
CA GLY A 919 32.88 -5.77 7.98
C GLY A 919 33.72 -5.19 9.13
N GLY A 920 33.06 -4.77 10.20
CA GLY A 920 33.63 -4.37 11.48
C GLY A 920 33.06 -5.21 12.62
N ALA A 921 33.80 -5.37 13.70
CA ALA A 921 33.33 -6.07 14.89
C ALA A 921 32.26 -5.24 15.61
N THR A 922 31.17 -5.89 16.03
CA THR A 922 30.07 -5.26 16.77
C THR A 922 30.36 -5.21 18.27
N SER A 923 29.73 -4.31 19.02
CA SER A 923 29.90 -4.28 20.48
C SER A 923 29.30 -5.49 21.21
N LYS A 924 28.36 -6.20 20.55
CA LYS A 924 27.59 -7.31 21.12
C LYS A 924 27.44 -8.44 20.11
N LEU A 925 27.35 -9.67 20.63
CA LEU A 925 26.94 -10.83 19.86
C LEU A 925 25.42 -10.84 19.72
N ILE A 926 24.93 -10.97 18.49
CA ILE A 926 23.51 -11.10 18.17
C ILE A 926 23.24 -12.57 17.82
N PRO A 927 22.39 -13.29 18.58
CA PRO A 927 22.07 -14.68 18.25
C PRO A 927 21.23 -14.75 16.97
N GLY A 928 21.60 -15.65 16.06
CA GLY A 928 20.84 -15.94 14.85
C GLY A 928 19.97 -17.19 15.00
N HIS A 929 19.58 -17.79 13.86
CA HIS A 929 18.80 -19.00 13.81
C HIS A 929 19.48 -20.20 14.51
N ASN A 930 18.63 -21.07 15.08
CA ASN A 930 19.00 -22.34 15.71
C ASN A 930 20.00 -22.24 16.88
N LEU A 931 20.19 -21.04 17.46
CA LEU A 931 21.01 -20.78 18.64
C LEU A 931 20.15 -20.33 19.83
N LYS A 932 20.13 -21.09 20.95
CA LYS A 932 19.29 -20.77 22.12
C LYS A 932 20.03 -20.81 23.46
N GLY A 933 19.63 -19.91 24.36
CA GLY A 933 19.76 -19.97 25.82
C GLY A 933 21.19 -20.08 26.39
N PRO A 934 21.64 -21.27 26.87
CA PRO A 934 22.94 -21.40 27.55
C PRO A 934 24.16 -21.15 26.65
N ARG A 935 24.08 -21.55 25.37
CA ARG A 935 25.20 -21.41 24.42
C ARG A 935 25.45 -19.97 24.00
N VAL A 936 24.40 -19.15 23.90
CA VAL A 936 24.51 -17.72 23.59
C VAL A 936 25.32 -17.03 24.69
N ARG A 937 25.07 -17.36 25.97
CA ARG A 937 25.83 -16.81 27.10
C ARG A 937 27.32 -17.17 27.06
N VAL A 938 27.65 -18.43 26.72
CA VAL A 938 29.04 -18.87 26.60
C VAL A 938 29.75 -18.18 25.43
N LEU A 939 29.13 -18.14 24.26
CA LEU A 939 29.69 -17.48 23.07
C LEU A 939 29.83 -15.98 23.27
N SER A 940 28.86 -15.32 23.90
CA SER A 940 28.92 -13.90 24.21
C SER A 940 30.08 -13.58 25.16
N LYS A 941 30.30 -14.39 26.20
CA LYS A 941 31.42 -14.19 27.13
C LYS A 941 32.77 -14.39 26.46
N ALA A 942 32.88 -15.42 25.61
CA ALA A 942 34.09 -15.67 24.81
C ALA A 942 34.38 -14.53 23.83
N TYR A 943 33.36 -14.04 23.13
CA TYR A 943 33.49 -12.91 22.22
C TYR A 943 33.91 -11.62 22.94
N SER A 944 33.28 -11.28 24.06
CA SER A 944 33.63 -10.08 24.82
C SER A 944 35.08 -10.10 25.31
N ALA A 945 35.61 -11.26 25.70
CA ALA A 945 37.01 -11.40 26.07
C ALA A 945 37.95 -11.15 24.87
N ILE A 946 37.67 -11.78 23.71
CA ILE A 946 38.46 -11.63 22.48
C ILE A 946 38.39 -10.20 21.94
N ALA A 947 37.20 -9.59 21.93
CA ALA A 947 36.99 -8.24 21.44
C ALA A 947 37.71 -7.19 22.29
N ALA A 948 37.77 -7.38 23.61
CA ALA A 948 38.50 -6.52 24.53
C ALA A 948 40.02 -6.68 24.38
N GLU A 949 40.52 -7.91 24.29
CA GLU A 949 41.96 -8.20 24.12
C GLU A 949 42.50 -7.66 22.79
N LEU A 950 41.79 -7.91 21.69
CA LEU A 950 42.19 -7.51 20.35
C LEU A 950 41.72 -6.10 19.95
N LYS A 951 41.02 -5.38 20.85
CA LYS A 951 40.54 -4.00 20.64
C LYS A 951 39.73 -3.83 19.34
N LEU A 952 38.88 -4.81 19.02
CA LEU A 952 38.25 -4.95 17.70
C LEU A 952 37.22 -3.84 17.37
N THR A 953 36.66 -3.16 18.38
CA THR A 953 35.60 -2.15 18.20
C THR A 953 36.11 -0.75 17.84
N ARG A 954 37.41 -0.45 18.01
CA ARG A 954 37.94 0.91 17.80
C ARG A 954 37.85 1.39 16.35
N LYS A 955 37.89 0.47 15.38
CA LYS A 955 37.69 0.79 13.96
C LYS A 955 36.23 1.12 13.64
N THR A 956 35.29 0.46 14.34
CA THR A 956 33.85 0.69 14.20
C THR A 956 33.48 2.11 14.67
N GLU A 957 33.98 2.52 15.84
CA GLU A 957 33.77 3.88 16.38
C GLU A 957 34.25 5.01 15.43
N PHE A 958 35.34 4.80 14.70
CA PHE A 958 35.81 5.77 13.70
C PHE A 958 34.85 5.88 12.51
N ARG A 959 34.31 4.76 12.03
CA ARG A 959 33.41 4.71 10.88
C ARG A 959 32.03 5.25 11.21
N GLU A 960 31.54 5.01 12.42
CA GLU A 960 30.29 5.59 12.94
C GLU A 960 30.35 7.12 12.94
N LYS A 961 31.50 7.72 13.33
CA LYS A 961 31.71 9.17 13.25
C LYS A 961 31.60 9.70 11.82
N LEU A 962 31.97 8.89 10.82
CA LEU A 962 31.84 9.24 9.40
C LEU A 962 30.42 8.98 8.84
N GLY A 963 29.46 8.61 9.70
CA GLY A 963 28.06 8.39 9.33
C GLY A 963 27.70 6.94 9.03
N ALA A 964 28.59 5.97 9.31
CA ALA A 964 28.31 4.56 9.07
C ALA A 964 27.31 3.97 10.09
N GLN A 965 26.50 3.03 9.61
CA GLN A 965 25.52 2.25 10.35
C GLN A 965 25.82 0.75 10.21
N GLU A 966 25.44 -0.04 11.21
CA GLU A 966 25.67 -1.49 11.24
C GLU A 966 24.64 -2.26 10.39
N ASP A 967 25.10 -2.98 9.36
CA ASP A 967 24.35 -3.98 8.59
C ASP A 967 24.85 -5.40 8.96
N PRO A 968 24.08 -6.18 9.76
CA PRO A 968 24.59 -7.43 10.34
C PRO A 968 25.04 -8.48 9.31
N ILE A 969 26.22 -9.06 9.56
CA ILE A 969 26.73 -10.23 8.84
C ILE A 969 26.99 -11.39 9.81
N PHE A 970 26.90 -12.61 9.31
CA PHE A 970 26.73 -13.79 10.14
C PHE A 970 27.89 -14.78 10.00
N VAL A 971 28.13 -15.49 11.11
CA VAL A 971 28.88 -16.73 11.15
C VAL A 971 27.87 -17.87 11.21
N ALA A 972 27.95 -18.80 10.26
CA ALA A 972 27.09 -19.96 10.17
C ALA A 972 27.90 -21.26 10.16
N TYR A 973 27.44 -22.26 10.92
CA TYR A 973 28.13 -23.54 11.04
C TYR A 973 27.15 -24.71 11.21
N PRO A 974 27.50 -25.92 10.73
CA PRO A 974 26.65 -27.09 10.87
C PRO A 974 26.54 -27.53 12.34
N PRO A 975 25.52 -28.33 12.71
CA PRO A 975 25.46 -28.95 14.03
C PRO A 975 26.76 -29.71 14.34
N HIS A 976 27.36 -29.44 15.50
CA HIS A 976 28.67 -30.00 15.93
C HIS A 976 29.90 -29.49 15.14
N GLY A 977 29.74 -28.55 14.21
CA GLY A 977 30.82 -27.99 13.38
C GLY A 977 31.71 -26.94 14.06
N MET A 978 31.26 -26.35 15.17
CA MET A 978 32.00 -25.29 15.90
C MET A 978 32.46 -25.78 17.28
N GLY A 979 33.41 -26.71 17.30
CA GLY A 979 34.19 -27.06 18.49
C GLY A 979 35.43 -26.17 18.65
N PRO A 980 36.32 -26.43 19.64
CA PRO A 980 37.54 -25.65 19.85
C PRO A 980 38.43 -25.52 18.61
N GLY A 981 38.49 -26.58 17.78
CA GLY A 981 39.24 -26.58 16.52
C GLY A 981 38.66 -25.63 15.47
N GLY A 982 37.33 -25.52 15.36
CA GLY A 982 36.68 -24.59 14.42
C GLY A 982 36.84 -23.13 14.85
N VAL A 983 36.78 -22.86 16.16
CA VAL A 983 37.08 -21.51 16.69
C VAL A 983 38.53 -21.14 16.43
N ARG A 984 39.47 -22.06 16.67
CA ARG A 984 40.89 -21.84 16.35
C ARG A 984 41.10 -21.58 14.86
N ALA A 985 40.46 -22.35 13.98
CA ALA A 985 40.55 -22.14 12.53
C ALA A 985 40.07 -20.74 12.11
N ILE A 986 38.96 -20.25 12.67
CA ILE A 986 38.48 -18.88 12.41
C ILE A 986 39.48 -17.84 12.93
N LEU A 987 40.01 -18.02 14.14
CA LEU A 987 40.97 -17.08 14.73
C LEU A 987 42.29 -17.05 13.95
N THR A 988 42.80 -18.20 13.50
CA THR A 988 44.00 -18.29 12.67
C THR A 988 43.77 -17.66 11.30
N PHE A 989 42.60 -17.86 10.68
CA PHE A 989 42.27 -17.25 9.39
C PHE A 989 42.31 -15.71 9.40
N PHE A 990 41.88 -15.11 10.51
CA PHE A 990 41.85 -13.66 10.68
C PHE A 990 43.14 -13.07 11.26
N GLY A 991 44.01 -13.89 11.86
CA GLY A 991 45.28 -13.46 12.44
C GLY A 991 46.38 -13.33 11.38
N ASP A 992 47.38 -12.49 11.66
CA ASP A 992 48.60 -12.43 10.84
C ASP A 992 49.36 -13.77 10.96
N GLU A 993 49.90 -14.28 9.85
CA GLU A 993 50.95 -15.29 9.91
C GLU A 993 52.20 -14.64 10.53
N GLU A 994 52.78 -15.27 11.56
CA GLU A 994 53.97 -14.77 12.27
C GLU A 994 55.19 -14.61 11.36
#